data_AF-A0AAN5X2S2-F1
#
_entry.id   AF-A0AAN5X2S2-F1
#
_cell.length_a   1.000
_cell.length_b   1.000
_cell.length_c   1.000
_cell.angle_alpha   90.00
_cell.angle_beta   90.00
_cell.angle_gamma   90.00
#
_symmetry.space_group_name_H-M   'P 1'
#
loop_
_entity.id
_entity.type
_entity.pdbx_description
1 polymer ?
#
loop_
_entity_poly.entity_id
_entity_poly.type
_entity_poly.pdbx_seq_one_letter_code
_entity_poly.pdbx_strand_id
1 'polypeptide(L)'
;MKGNVLGDIRAEHDAKMLEASFWQTTDYKALLESYDRCIVVGRRGTGKSALVHMLSKHWHAKPKTHVMTISPIEEQIIGLRDVVSLFGENYLHIKAGSKLAWRYAIYMELLSEIASHYRMKNDLDYKSVEKHLLSWGAKRQNISGKIRKKLISILDTGKDVKPATRISDLSDNFELDLLEEVLFEAISKSNHQFVIFADRLDEGYTPDDLGVAIVDGFIQSVIDIKQNLQEKVIAFAFVRDNIHRAISKMDPDFTRNIEGQVLRLHWDEYNLFNLVCNRMRVAFNSTIENNTRVWNAYTANELQSNTGFKEALKLTLYRPRDILVLLNDAFLRAATHDRTKIIIDDIKATANTISQNRLNDLLKEYENVFPALDIFTSLFGNKRPDFTIAEASEIISQAFDIKEVNDKMKLQDILLFEGPVQVIQRLYSVGFFGLYNQQSSSYVFCHDGKEPEKEFTPGSKLLLHPCYWLALSVHESDITPETADDIHDEYDIEVSSVSEVQRKQRIGALLQELNNIPEGKEGAVDFEAWALKAIKILFATNLTNIELHSNKNGLQQRDIIATNLADTPVWKRILTDYQSRQVVFEIKNYKTLGADEYRQVNSYLFKDYGRLAFIINRDHSENLEKHKELIWVKELYDNHNKLVIKLPSKFLERHLSKMRSPQKHDEVNKQLSKLLDLYIRSYLNNKCK
;
A
#
# COMPACT_ATOMS: atom_id res chain seq x y z
N MET A 1 -29.78 23.52 -23.30
CA MET A 1 -29.02 22.26 -23.26
C MET A 1 -29.06 21.72 -21.83
N LYS A 2 -29.02 20.40 -21.59
CA LYS A 2 -28.82 19.88 -20.22
C LYS A 2 -27.42 20.27 -19.74
N GLY A 3 -27.27 20.66 -18.46
CA GLY A 3 -25.96 21.01 -17.91
C GLY A 3 -24.93 19.87 -18.00
N ASN A 4 -25.39 18.63 -17.83
CA ASN A 4 -24.56 17.42 -17.97
C ASN A 4 -24.97 16.65 -19.23
N VAL A 5 -24.55 17.11 -20.42
CA VAL A 5 -24.97 16.51 -21.69
C VAL A 5 -24.43 15.09 -21.91
N LEU A 6 -23.24 14.79 -21.41
CA LEU A 6 -22.59 13.48 -21.48
C LEU A 6 -22.97 12.56 -20.30
N GLY A 7 -23.93 12.94 -19.47
CA GLY A 7 -24.35 12.20 -18.28
C GLY A 7 -23.84 12.79 -16.96
N ASP A 8 -24.45 12.34 -15.87
CA ASP A 8 -24.12 12.76 -14.50
C ASP A 8 -22.72 12.24 -14.10
N ILE A 9 -22.05 13.04 -13.28
CA ILE A 9 -20.71 12.74 -12.77
C ILE A 9 -20.73 11.71 -11.62
N ARG A 10 -21.89 11.51 -11.00
CA ARG A 10 -22.17 10.50 -9.98
C ARG A 10 -22.85 9.32 -10.64
N ALA A 11 -22.20 8.15 -10.60
CA ALA A 11 -22.68 6.95 -11.29
C ALA A 11 -24.10 6.55 -10.87
N GLU A 12 -24.48 6.82 -9.62
CA GLU A 12 -25.78 6.48 -9.04
C GLU A 12 -26.92 7.29 -9.64
N HIS A 13 -26.62 8.47 -10.16
CA HIS A 13 -27.57 9.34 -10.83
C HIS A 13 -27.47 9.22 -12.36
N ASP A 14 -26.51 8.44 -12.87
CA ASP A 14 -26.18 8.33 -14.29
C ASP A 14 -26.65 7.02 -14.95
N ALA A 15 -27.44 6.20 -14.25
CA ALA A 15 -27.78 4.83 -14.67
C ALA A 15 -28.23 4.71 -16.14
N LYS A 16 -29.12 5.59 -16.62
CA LYS A 16 -29.62 5.54 -18.00
C LYS A 16 -28.53 5.76 -19.04
N MET A 17 -27.68 6.76 -18.81
CA MET A 17 -26.58 7.09 -19.72
C MET A 17 -25.52 6.00 -19.65
N LEU A 18 -25.11 5.66 -18.43
CA LEU A 18 -24.11 4.63 -18.14
C LEU A 18 -24.46 3.33 -18.85
N GLU A 19 -25.68 2.82 -18.71
CA GLU A 19 -26.10 1.57 -19.34
C GLU A 19 -26.13 1.63 -20.87
N ALA A 20 -26.49 2.78 -21.45
CA ALA A 20 -26.58 2.95 -22.89
C ALA A 20 -25.21 3.13 -23.56
N SER A 21 -24.22 3.68 -22.84
CA SER A 21 -22.92 4.05 -23.38
C SER A 21 -21.73 3.36 -22.68
N PHE A 22 -21.97 2.30 -21.92
CA PHE A 22 -20.91 1.66 -21.12
C PHE A 22 -19.77 1.16 -22.00
N TRP A 23 -18.55 1.55 -21.66
CA TRP A 23 -17.34 1.02 -22.28
C TRP A 23 -16.78 -0.13 -21.42
N GLN A 24 -16.69 -1.32 -22.03
CA GLN A 24 -16.23 -2.53 -21.33
C GLN A 24 -14.70 -2.63 -21.35
N THR A 25 -14.06 -2.14 -20.29
CA THR A 25 -12.60 -2.25 -20.09
C THR A 25 -12.16 -3.70 -19.87
N THR A 26 -10.85 -3.95 -19.97
CA THR A 26 -10.23 -5.22 -19.59
C THR A 26 -10.50 -5.58 -18.14
N ASP A 27 -10.43 -4.60 -17.23
CA ASP A 27 -10.75 -4.78 -15.81
C ASP A 27 -12.19 -5.27 -15.59
N TYR A 28 -13.16 -4.68 -16.29
CA TYR A 28 -14.56 -5.12 -16.22
C TYR A 28 -14.71 -6.57 -16.68
N LYS A 29 -14.07 -6.93 -17.80
CA LYS A 29 -14.11 -8.30 -18.33
C LYS A 29 -13.45 -9.30 -17.39
N ALA A 30 -12.31 -8.93 -16.80
CA ALA A 30 -11.61 -9.77 -15.82
C ALA A 30 -12.51 -10.09 -14.61
N LEU A 31 -13.27 -9.11 -14.11
CA LEU A 31 -14.21 -9.29 -12.99
C LEU A 31 -15.46 -10.10 -13.37
N LEU A 32 -15.77 -10.25 -14.66
CA LEU A 32 -16.84 -11.13 -15.13
C LEU A 32 -16.39 -12.59 -15.23
N GLU A 33 -15.14 -12.80 -15.63
CA GLU A 33 -14.56 -14.11 -15.92
C GLU A 33 -13.96 -14.79 -14.68
N SER A 34 -13.39 -14.00 -13.75
CA SER A 34 -12.74 -14.50 -12.55
C SER A 34 -13.09 -13.66 -11.32
N TYR A 35 -13.10 -14.33 -10.16
CA TYR A 35 -13.20 -13.72 -8.84
C TYR A 35 -11.90 -13.90 -8.03
N ASP A 36 -10.79 -14.21 -8.72
CA ASP A 36 -9.47 -14.37 -8.09
C ASP A 36 -8.99 -13.08 -7.43
N ARG A 37 -9.32 -11.93 -8.02
CA ARG A 37 -9.01 -10.61 -7.48
C ARG A 37 -10.28 -9.92 -7.00
N CYS A 38 -10.69 -10.25 -5.78
CA CYS A 38 -11.94 -9.78 -5.18
C CYS A 38 -11.85 -8.34 -4.61
N ILE A 39 -10.65 -7.80 -4.43
CA ILE A 39 -10.45 -6.46 -3.88
C ILE A 39 -10.14 -5.50 -5.02
N VAL A 40 -11.14 -4.71 -5.43
CA VAL A 40 -11.04 -3.76 -6.52
C VAL A 40 -10.62 -2.40 -5.98
N VAL A 41 -9.43 -1.95 -6.33
CA VAL A 41 -8.83 -0.72 -5.79
C VAL A 41 -8.79 0.35 -6.88
N GLY A 42 -9.16 1.58 -6.52
CA GLY A 42 -8.99 2.72 -7.42
C GLY A 42 -9.23 4.06 -6.75
N ARG A 43 -8.69 5.13 -7.32
CA ARG A 43 -8.87 6.50 -6.80
C ARG A 43 -10.32 6.98 -6.93
N ARG A 44 -10.62 8.13 -6.32
CA ARG A 44 -11.92 8.79 -6.52
C ARG A 44 -12.06 9.20 -7.99
N GLY A 45 -13.19 8.84 -8.61
CA GLY A 45 -13.48 9.17 -10.01
C GLY A 45 -13.10 8.11 -11.05
N THR A 46 -12.48 6.99 -10.66
CA THR A 46 -12.06 5.90 -11.58
C THR A 46 -13.20 4.98 -12.04
N GLY A 47 -14.45 5.21 -11.58
CA GLY A 47 -15.60 4.42 -12.02
C GLY A 47 -15.96 3.18 -11.18
N LYS A 48 -15.47 3.06 -9.93
CA LYS A 48 -15.83 1.95 -9.01
C LYS A 48 -17.34 1.70 -8.92
N SER A 49 -18.12 2.73 -8.59
CA SER A 49 -19.60 2.62 -8.49
C SER A 49 -20.27 2.32 -9.83
N ALA A 50 -19.69 2.78 -10.95
CA ALA A 50 -20.17 2.45 -12.29
C ALA A 50 -19.94 0.97 -12.62
N LEU A 51 -18.79 0.40 -12.21
CA LEU A 51 -18.52 -1.03 -12.33
C LEU A 51 -19.47 -1.84 -11.46
N VAL A 52 -19.70 -1.45 -10.21
CA VAL A 52 -20.66 -2.11 -9.31
C VAL A 52 -22.04 -2.18 -9.95
N HIS A 53 -22.52 -1.08 -10.54
CA HIS A 53 -23.81 -1.03 -11.24
C HIS A 53 -23.86 -2.01 -12.43
N MET A 54 -22.86 -1.96 -13.32
CA MET A 54 -22.84 -2.80 -14.52
C MET A 54 -22.62 -4.28 -14.22
N LEU A 55 -21.75 -4.61 -13.26
CA LEU A 55 -21.56 -5.97 -12.77
C LEU A 55 -22.84 -6.48 -12.11
N SER A 56 -23.46 -5.70 -11.23
CA SER A 56 -24.73 -6.08 -10.59
C SER A 56 -25.79 -6.38 -11.64
N LYS A 57 -25.94 -5.55 -12.68
CA LYS A 57 -26.87 -5.77 -13.78
C LYS A 57 -26.55 -7.06 -14.56
N HIS A 58 -25.28 -7.33 -14.85
CA HIS A 58 -24.86 -8.54 -15.54
C HIS A 58 -25.19 -9.80 -14.73
N TRP A 59 -24.83 -9.83 -13.45
CA TRP A 59 -25.02 -11.00 -12.58
C TRP A 59 -26.51 -11.22 -12.23
N HIS A 60 -27.32 -10.16 -12.14
CA HIS A 60 -28.78 -10.29 -12.00
C HIS A 60 -29.45 -10.98 -13.19
N ALA A 61 -28.87 -10.86 -14.39
CA ALA A 61 -29.41 -11.50 -15.59
C ALA A 61 -29.10 -13.02 -15.64
N LYS A 62 -28.18 -13.52 -14.81
CA LYS A 62 -27.85 -14.95 -14.76
C LYS A 62 -28.92 -15.73 -13.98
N PRO A 63 -29.34 -16.91 -14.47
CA PRO A 63 -30.35 -17.72 -13.80
C PRO A 63 -29.82 -18.25 -12.47
N LYS A 64 -30.69 -18.27 -11.45
CA LYS A 64 -30.38 -18.73 -10.08
C LYS A 64 -29.21 -17.99 -9.40
N THR A 65 -28.90 -16.78 -9.85
CA THR A 65 -27.93 -15.89 -9.21
C THR A 65 -28.67 -14.80 -8.44
N HIS A 66 -28.30 -14.62 -7.16
CA HIS A 66 -28.78 -13.55 -6.31
C HIS A 66 -27.68 -12.53 -6.11
N VAL A 67 -27.96 -11.26 -6.40
CA VAL A 67 -26.99 -10.18 -6.24
C VAL A 67 -27.35 -9.34 -5.04
N MET A 68 -26.35 -9.02 -4.22
CA MET A 68 -26.50 -8.20 -3.03
C MET A 68 -25.51 -7.03 -3.09
N THR A 69 -25.97 -5.83 -2.75
CA THR A 69 -25.11 -4.65 -2.68
C THR A 69 -24.97 -4.21 -1.24
N ILE A 70 -23.73 -4.08 -0.79
CA ILE A 70 -23.40 -3.53 0.52
C ILE A 70 -22.85 -2.12 0.29
N SER A 71 -23.51 -1.14 0.87
CA SER A 71 -23.03 0.25 0.87
C SER A 71 -23.17 0.81 2.28
N PRO A 72 -22.07 1.08 2.98
CA PRO A 72 -22.12 1.72 4.28
C PRO A 72 -22.84 3.08 4.24
N ILE A 73 -23.39 3.46 5.38
CA ILE A 73 -24.01 4.77 5.60
C ILE A 73 -23.19 5.50 6.66
N GLU A 74 -22.81 6.74 6.38
CA GLU A 74 -21.89 7.55 7.18
C GLU A 74 -22.28 7.58 8.66
N GLU A 75 -23.53 7.93 8.99
CA GLU A 75 -23.96 8.07 10.39
C GLU A 75 -23.92 6.73 11.14
N GLN A 76 -24.09 5.62 10.43
CA GLN A 76 -24.06 4.28 11.01
C GLN A 76 -22.63 3.79 11.23
N ILE A 77 -21.70 4.14 10.33
CA ILE A 77 -20.27 3.86 10.50
C ILE A 77 -19.71 4.68 11.66
N ILE A 78 -20.08 5.96 11.77
CA ILE A 78 -19.73 6.80 12.93
C ILE A 78 -20.18 6.11 14.22
N GLY A 79 -21.44 5.67 14.31
CA GLY A 79 -21.93 4.97 15.49
C GLY A 79 -21.29 3.59 15.72
N LEU A 80 -20.82 2.91 14.68
CA LEU A 80 -20.12 1.63 14.78
C LEU A 80 -18.73 1.80 15.41
N ARG A 81 -18.04 2.91 15.11
CA ARG A 81 -16.72 3.23 15.67
C ARG A 81 -16.72 3.21 17.20
N ASP A 82 -17.75 3.76 17.84
CA ASP A 82 -17.89 3.76 19.31
C ASP A 82 -17.92 2.35 19.92
N VAL A 83 -18.47 1.38 19.19
CA VAL A 83 -18.58 0.00 19.66
C VAL A 83 -17.30 -0.78 19.35
N VAL A 84 -16.70 -0.53 18.19
CA VAL A 84 -15.45 -1.15 17.77
C VAL A 84 -14.27 -0.67 18.63
N SER A 85 -14.30 0.55 19.16
CA SER A 85 -13.27 1.05 20.11
C SER A 85 -13.20 0.23 21.40
N LEU A 86 -14.24 -0.56 21.73
CA LEU A 86 -14.21 -1.49 22.87
C LEU A 86 -13.18 -2.61 22.68
N PHE A 87 -12.66 -2.84 21.47
CA PHE A 87 -11.54 -3.74 21.19
C PHE A 87 -10.17 -3.12 21.51
N GLY A 88 -10.15 -1.96 22.18
CA GLY A 88 -8.95 -1.30 22.69
C GLY A 88 -8.24 -0.47 21.63
N GLU A 89 -6.98 -0.12 21.92
CA GLU A 89 -6.15 0.76 21.08
C GLU A 89 -5.19 -0.01 20.16
N ASN A 90 -5.04 -1.33 20.36
CA ASN A 90 -4.17 -2.15 19.53
C ASN A 90 -4.85 -2.44 18.17
N TYR A 91 -4.24 -1.96 17.08
CA TYR A 91 -4.70 -2.17 15.71
C TYR A 91 -5.12 -3.62 15.41
N LEU A 92 -4.33 -4.62 15.83
CA LEU A 92 -4.61 -6.04 15.56
C LEU A 92 -5.86 -6.53 16.29
N HIS A 93 -6.12 -6.06 17.50
CA HIS A 93 -7.33 -6.40 18.24
C HIS A 93 -8.57 -5.77 17.60
N ILE A 94 -8.48 -4.48 17.25
CA ILE A 94 -9.55 -3.76 16.55
C ILE A 94 -9.88 -4.45 15.22
N LYS A 95 -8.85 -4.81 14.45
CA LYS A 95 -8.98 -5.52 13.18
C LYS A 95 -9.65 -6.88 13.37
N ALA A 96 -9.19 -7.67 14.36
CA ALA A 96 -9.76 -8.99 14.64
C ALA A 96 -11.25 -8.92 15.03
N GLY A 97 -11.62 -8.00 15.93
CA GLY A 97 -13.01 -7.78 16.30
C GLY A 97 -13.86 -7.30 15.12
N SER A 98 -13.34 -6.38 14.31
CA SER A 98 -14.02 -5.88 13.10
C SER A 98 -14.22 -6.98 12.06
N LYS A 99 -13.20 -7.83 11.83
CA LYS A 99 -13.27 -8.98 10.91
C LYS A 99 -14.36 -9.97 11.31
N LEU A 100 -14.44 -10.32 12.60
CA LEU A 100 -15.49 -11.21 13.12
C LEU A 100 -16.88 -10.60 12.93
N ALA A 101 -17.02 -9.30 13.27
CA ALA A 101 -18.27 -8.58 13.15
C ALA A 101 -18.78 -8.51 11.70
N TRP A 102 -17.91 -8.18 10.75
CA TRP A 102 -18.29 -8.10 9.34
C TRP A 102 -18.58 -9.46 8.72
N ARG A 103 -17.80 -10.50 9.07
CA ARG A 103 -18.06 -11.86 8.59
C ARG A 103 -19.43 -12.36 9.07
N TYR A 104 -19.72 -12.18 10.36
CA TYR A 104 -21.05 -12.46 10.93
C TYR A 104 -22.14 -11.69 10.19
N ALA A 105 -21.94 -10.38 9.98
CA ALA A 105 -22.92 -9.53 9.34
C ALA A 105 -23.26 -9.99 7.92
N ILE A 106 -22.25 -10.33 7.12
CA ILE A 106 -22.45 -10.79 5.74
C ILE A 106 -23.15 -12.16 5.73
N TYR A 107 -22.76 -13.09 6.60
CA TYR A 107 -23.45 -14.38 6.76
C TYR A 107 -24.92 -14.20 7.13
N MET A 108 -25.24 -13.27 8.02
CA MET A 108 -26.62 -13.00 8.42
C MET A 108 -27.44 -12.36 7.31
N GLU A 109 -26.87 -11.49 6.48
CA GLU A 109 -27.57 -10.98 5.29
C GLU A 109 -27.87 -12.10 4.28
N LEU A 110 -26.92 -13.00 4.04
CA LEU A 110 -27.12 -14.18 3.18
C LEU A 110 -28.21 -15.10 3.74
N LEU A 111 -28.13 -15.49 5.02
CA LEU A 111 -29.13 -16.34 5.67
C LEU A 111 -30.52 -15.71 5.65
N SER A 112 -30.61 -14.40 5.89
CA SER A 112 -31.87 -13.66 5.83
C SER A 112 -32.48 -13.66 4.42
N GLU A 113 -31.63 -13.60 3.39
CA GLU A 113 -32.07 -13.71 1.99
C GLU A 113 -32.64 -15.09 1.70
N ILE A 114 -31.89 -16.14 2.05
CA ILE A 114 -32.28 -17.55 1.89
C ILE A 114 -33.60 -17.85 2.61
N ALA A 115 -33.71 -17.46 3.89
CA ALA A 115 -34.89 -17.73 4.73
C ALA A 115 -36.17 -17.09 4.18
N SER A 116 -36.05 -15.96 3.49
CA SER A 116 -37.18 -15.26 2.87
C SER A 116 -37.54 -15.77 1.47
N HIS A 117 -36.63 -16.50 0.83
CA HIS A 117 -36.79 -16.89 -0.56
C HIS A 117 -37.68 -18.13 -0.66
N TYR A 118 -38.74 -18.04 -1.46
CA TYR A 118 -39.82 -19.03 -1.51
C TYR A 118 -39.37 -20.47 -1.80
N ARG A 119 -38.30 -20.65 -2.58
CA ARG A 119 -37.70 -21.97 -2.89
C ARG A 119 -36.63 -22.38 -1.89
N MET A 120 -35.73 -21.47 -1.53
CA MET A 120 -34.53 -21.81 -0.75
C MET A 120 -34.81 -21.98 0.74
N LYS A 121 -35.89 -21.36 1.26
CA LYS A 121 -36.28 -21.49 2.68
C LYS A 121 -36.48 -22.95 3.13
N ASN A 122 -36.83 -23.85 2.21
CA ASN A 122 -37.05 -25.26 2.51
C ASN A 122 -35.73 -26.05 2.61
N ASP A 123 -34.67 -25.53 2.00
CA ASP A 123 -33.32 -26.12 2.00
C ASP A 123 -32.46 -25.60 3.16
N LEU A 124 -32.96 -24.58 3.88
CA LEU A 124 -32.31 -23.97 5.03
C LEU A 124 -32.66 -24.74 6.31
N ASP A 125 -31.66 -25.12 7.08
CA ASP A 125 -31.86 -25.59 8.45
C ASP A 125 -32.17 -24.40 9.38
N TYR A 126 -33.40 -23.91 9.29
CA TYR A 126 -33.85 -22.72 10.01
C TYR A 126 -33.72 -22.87 11.53
N LYS A 127 -33.93 -24.07 12.07
CA LYS A 127 -33.91 -24.31 13.53
C LYS A 127 -32.52 -24.03 14.11
N SER A 128 -31.47 -24.45 13.42
CA SER A 128 -30.09 -24.26 13.88
C SER A 128 -29.66 -22.79 13.90
N VAL A 129 -30.26 -21.93 13.06
CA VAL A 129 -29.91 -20.51 12.96
C VAL A 129 -31.01 -19.55 13.41
N GLU A 130 -32.12 -20.06 13.94
CA GLU A 130 -33.32 -19.28 14.31
C GLU A 130 -32.98 -18.14 15.27
N LYS A 131 -32.21 -18.43 16.32
CA LYS A 131 -31.77 -17.44 17.32
C LYS A 131 -31.00 -16.29 16.68
N HIS A 132 -30.13 -16.58 15.71
CA HIS A 132 -29.36 -15.54 15.01
C HIS A 132 -30.28 -14.69 14.12
N LEU A 133 -31.13 -15.32 13.32
CA LEU A 133 -32.06 -14.64 12.40
C LEU A 133 -33.03 -13.71 13.13
N LEU A 134 -33.61 -14.15 14.25
CA LEU A 134 -34.50 -13.32 15.07
C LEU A 134 -33.78 -12.10 15.66
N SER A 135 -32.50 -12.24 16.02
CA SER A 135 -31.70 -11.16 16.60
C SER A 135 -31.12 -10.17 15.59
N TRP A 136 -31.04 -10.53 14.31
CA TRP A 136 -30.38 -9.71 13.28
C TRP A 136 -31.18 -8.46 12.89
N GLY A 137 -32.50 -8.56 12.92
CA GLY A 137 -33.42 -7.47 12.62
C GLY A 137 -33.90 -7.41 11.16
N ALA A 138 -34.68 -6.39 10.83
CA ALA A 138 -35.41 -6.32 9.56
C ALA A 138 -34.50 -6.01 8.36
N LYS A 139 -34.76 -6.66 7.22
CA LYS A 139 -34.01 -6.49 5.95
C LYS A 139 -33.79 -5.04 5.50
N ARG A 140 -34.78 -4.16 5.71
CA ARG A 140 -34.70 -2.74 5.33
C ARG A 140 -33.64 -1.92 6.09
N GLN A 141 -33.11 -2.44 7.19
CA GLN A 141 -32.04 -1.77 7.93
C GLN A 141 -30.71 -2.07 7.25
N ASN A 142 -29.81 -1.09 7.22
CA ASN A 142 -28.47 -1.27 6.67
C ASN A 142 -27.62 -2.15 7.59
N ILE A 143 -26.71 -2.92 6.97
CA ILE A 143 -25.85 -3.91 7.61
C ILE A 143 -25.04 -3.33 8.78
N SER A 144 -24.51 -2.10 8.63
CA SER A 144 -23.71 -1.41 9.66
C SER A 144 -24.53 -1.15 10.92
N GLY A 145 -25.78 -0.73 10.77
CA GLY A 145 -26.70 -0.52 11.89
C GLY A 145 -27.10 -1.81 12.60
N LYS A 146 -27.29 -2.92 11.85
CA LYS A 146 -27.61 -4.23 12.44
C LYS A 146 -26.44 -4.81 13.22
N ILE A 147 -25.23 -4.81 12.64
CA ILE A 147 -24.04 -5.32 13.33
C ILE A 147 -23.73 -4.49 14.58
N ARG A 148 -23.88 -3.16 14.52
CA ARG A 148 -23.71 -2.29 15.70
C ARG A 148 -24.63 -2.72 16.85
N LYS A 149 -25.93 -2.93 16.57
CA LYS A 149 -26.90 -3.39 17.60
C LYS A 149 -26.53 -4.75 18.16
N LYS A 150 -26.10 -5.68 17.29
CA LYS A 150 -25.68 -7.02 17.70
C LYS A 150 -24.44 -6.96 18.59
N LEU A 151 -23.44 -6.18 18.22
CA LEU A 151 -22.24 -5.97 19.02
C LEU A 151 -22.58 -5.39 20.39
N ILE A 152 -23.44 -4.36 20.46
CA ILE A 152 -23.90 -3.80 21.74
C ILE A 152 -24.54 -4.90 22.60
N SER A 153 -25.42 -5.74 22.03
CA SER A 153 -26.09 -6.80 22.79
C SER A 153 -25.14 -7.86 23.39
N ILE A 154 -23.95 -8.04 22.81
CA ILE A 154 -22.94 -9.00 23.28
C ILE A 154 -21.96 -8.31 24.25
N LEU A 155 -21.57 -7.07 23.95
CA LEU A 155 -20.48 -6.36 24.62
C LEU A 155 -20.93 -5.50 25.82
N ASP A 156 -22.23 -5.38 26.10
CA ASP A 156 -22.78 -4.59 27.23
C ASP A 156 -22.45 -5.19 28.62
N THR A 157 -21.64 -6.25 28.67
CA THR A 157 -21.20 -6.93 29.89
C THR A 157 -20.05 -6.18 30.59
N GLY A 158 -20.31 -4.96 31.08
CA GLY A 158 -19.43 -4.24 32.02
C GLY A 158 -18.23 -3.49 31.43
N LYS A 159 -17.82 -2.39 32.08
CA LYS A 159 -16.76 -1.47 31.59
C LYS A 159 -15.32 -2.00 31.74
N ASP A 160 -15.09 -3.03 32.56
CA ASP A 160 -13.74 -3.51 32.92
C ASP A 160 -13.29 -4.78 32.16
N VAL A 161 -14.02 -5.20 31.12
CA VAL A 161 -13.63 -6.37 30.31
C VAL A 161 -12.51 -6.01 29.35
N LYS A 162 -11.42 -6.77 29.40
CA LYS A 162 -10.24 -6.59 28.53
C LYS A 162 -10.60 -6.84 27.05
N PRO A 163 -9.98 -6.12 26.11
CA PRO A 163 -10.23 -6.29 24.68
C PRO A 163 -10.13 -7.73 24.15
N ALA A 164 -9.11 -8.48 24.56
CA ALA A 164 -8.92 -9.86 24.10
C ALA A 164 -10.08 -10.78 24.53
N THR A 165 -10.63 -10.58 25.73
CA THR A 165 -11.80 -11.32 26.22
C THR A 165 -13.02 -10.99 25.38
N ARG A 166 -13.26 -9.70 25.05
CA ARG A 166 -14.37 -9.29 24.18
C ARG A 166 -14.32 -9.96 22.81
N ILE A 167 -13.13 -10.09 22.23
CA ILE A 167 -12.94 -10.76 20.93
C ILE A 167 -13.24 -12.26 21.04
N SER A 168 -12.78 -12.91 22.11
CA SER A 168 -13.12 -14.31 22.40
C SER A 168 -14.63 -14.50 22.55
N ASP A 169 -15.28 -13.67 23.38
CA ASP A 169 -16.72 -13.73 23.62
C ASP A 169 -17.51 -13.52 22.31
N LEU A 170 -17.05 -12.63 21.42
CA LEU A 170 -17.66 -12.44 20.11
C LEU A 170 -17.54 -13.68 19.23
N SER A 171 -16.37 -14.33 19.21
CA SER A 171 -16.18 -15.56 18.46
C SER A 171 -17.16 -16.64 18.92
N ASP A 172 -17.32 -16.80 20.23
CA ASP A 172 -18.22 -17.79 20.83
C ASP A 172 -19.70 -17.47 20.54
N ASN A 173 -20.09 -16.19 20.60
CA ASN A 173 -21.49 -15.79 20.38
C ASN A 173 -21.90 -15.71 18.90
N PHE A 174 -20.96 -15.57 17.98
CA PHE A 174 -21.26 -15.50 16.55
C PHE A 174 -21.41 -16.86 15.90
N GLU A 175 -20.83 -17.92 16.48
CA GLU A 175 -20.96 -19.31 16.01
C GLU A 175 -20.68 -19.42 14.48
N LEU A 176 -19.62 -18.76 14.01
CA LEU A 176 -19.37 -18.54 12.58
C LEU A 176 -19.26 -19.84 11.78
N ASP A 177 -18.68 -20.89 12.37
CA ASP A 177 -18.52 -22.19 11.72
C ASP A 177 -19.89 -22.86 11.48
N LEU A 178 -20.82 -22.75 12.45
CA LEU A 178 -22.20 -23.22 12.30
C LEU A 178 -22.92 -22.46 11.17
N LEU A 179 -22.81 -21.13 11.17
CA LEU A 179 -23.47 -20.31 10.14
C LEU A 179 -22.94 -20.63 8.75
N GLU A 180 -21.63 -20.85 8.63
CA GLU A 180 -20.96 -21.20 7.38
C GLU A 180 -21.41 -22.56 6.86
N GLU A 181 -21.47 -23.59 7.72
CA GLU A 181 -21.96 -24.92 7.38
C GLU A 181 -23.42 -24.85 6.86
N VAL A 182 -24.31 -24.19 7.61
CA VAL A 182 -25.72 -24.04 7.24
C VAL A 182 -25.88 -23.26 5.93
N LEU A 183 -25.09 -22.20 5.73
CA LEU A 183 -25.07 -21.44 4.48
C LEU A 183 -24.64 -22.31 3.30
N PHE A 184 -23.51 -23.00 3.44
CA PHE A 184 -22.95 -23.82 2.38
C PHE A 184 -23.92 -24.92 1.96
N GLU A 185 -24.54 -25.61 2.93
CA GLU A 185 -25.54 -26.64 2.67
C GLU A 185 -26.78 -26.08 1.95
N ALA A 186 -27.35 -24.99 2.44
CA ALA A 186 -28.58 -24.42 1.88
C ALA A 186 -28.38 -23.93 0.43
N ILE A 187 -27.24 -23.29 0.16
CA ILE A 187 -26.90 -22.81 -1.19
C ILE A 187 -26.61 -24.00 -2.13
N SER A 188 -25.94 -25.04 -1.63
CA SER A 188 -25.62 -26.24 -2.40
C SER A 188 -26.86 -27.05 -2.77
N LYS A 189 -27.77 -27.29 -1.81
CA LYS A 189 -29.04 -28.02 -2.04
C LYS A 189 -29.94 -27.30 -3.04
N SER A 190 -30.05 -25.98 -2.91
CA SER A 190 -30.90 -25.18 -3.77
C SER A 190 -30.31 -24.90 -5.16
N ASN A 191 -29.00 -25.13 -5.36
CA ASN A 191 -28.26 -24.86 -6.59
C ASN A 191 -28.40 -23.40 -7.07
N HIS A 192 -28.29 -22.46 -6.12
CA HIS A 192 -28.20 -21.03 -6.40
C HIS A 192 -26.77 -20.51 -6.15
N GLN A 193 -26.51 -19.27 -6.56
CA GLN A 193 -25.26 -18.57 -6.32
C GLN A 193 -25.56 -17.18 -5.77
N PHE A 194 -24.72 -16.68 -4.87
CA PHE A 194 -24.76 -15.31 -4.39
C PHE A 194 -23.57 -14.51 -4.90
N VAL A 195 -23.81 -13.26 -5.28
CA VAL A 195 -22.77 -12.32 -5.69
C VAL A 195 -22.94 -11.02 -4.90
N ILE A 196 -21.93 -10.68 -4.12
CA ILE A 196 -21.92 -9.52 -3.23
C ILE A 196 -21.01 -8.44 -3.81
N PHE A 197 -21.54 -7.23 -3.94
CA PHE A 197 -20.75 -6.04 -4.30
C PHE A 197 -20.77 -5.05 -3.15
N ALA A 198 -19.62 -4.85 -2.52
CA ALA A 198 -19.43 -3.84 -1.49
C ALA A 198 -18.80 -2.58 -2.09
N ASP A 199 -19.53 -1.47 -2.07
CA ASP A 199 -19.07 -0.16 -2.57
C ASP A 199 -19.13 0.88 -1.47
N ARG A 200 -18.45 2.01 -1.67
CA ARG A 200 -18.45 3.16 -0.76
C ARG A 200 -17.97 2.83 0.65
N LEU A 201 -16.95 1.96 0.75
CA LEU A 201 -16.29 1.63 2.02
C LEU A 201 -15.55 2.83 2.66
N ASP A 202 -15.46 3.94 1.94
CA ASP A 202 -14.96 5.23 2.38
C ASP A 202 -15.98 6.10 3.13
N GLU A 203 -17.26 5.74 3.16
CA GLU A 203 -18.28 6.50 3.90
C GLU A 203 -18.08 6.38 5.41
N GLY A 204 -17.93 7.51 6.11
CA GLY A 204 -17.61 7.54 7.54
C GLY A 204 -16.19 7.07 7.89
N TYR A 205 -15.30 6.91 6.89
CA TYR A 205 -13.91 6.54 7.10
C TYR A 205 -13.09 7.73 7.60
N THR A 206 -12.23 7.48 8.59
CA THR A 206 -11.16 8.40 9.01
C THR A 206 -9.82 7.67 8.93
N PRO A 207 -8.72 8.37 8.57
CA PRO A 207 -7.40 7.77 8.40
C PRO A 207 -6.68 7.58 9.75
N ASP A 208 -7.35 6.94 10.71
CA ASP A 208 -6.84 6.58 12.03
C ASP A 208 -6.87 5.07 12.23
N ASP A 209 -6.19 4.57 13.28
CA ASP A 209 -6.05 3.12 13.52
C ASP A 209 -7.40 2.40 13.56
N LEU A 210 -8.42 3.03 14.14
CA LEU A 210 -9.77 2.51 14.20
C LEU A 210 -10.42 2.41 12.81
N GLY A 211 -10.36 3.49 12.01
CA GLY A 211 -10.97 3.53 10.69
C GLY A 211 -10.31 2.55 9.71
N VAL A 212 -8.97 2.48 9.74
CA VAL A 212 -8.20 1.53 8.92
C VAL A 212 -8.54 0.09 9.30
N ALA A 213 -8.58 -0.24 10.60
CA ALA A 213 -8.88 -1.59 11.07
C ALA A 213 -10.33 -2.04 10.77
N ILE A 214 -11.30 -1.13 10.76
CA ILE A 214 -12.70 -1.44 10.38
C ILE A 214 -12.77 -1.87 8.91
N VAL A 215 -12.12 -1.15 8.01
CA VAL A 215 -12.13 -1.47 6.57
C VAL A 215 -11.26 -2.69 6.27
N ASP A 216 -10.11 -2.82 6.91
CA ASP A 216 -9.25 -4.02 6.83
C ASP A 216 -10.04 -5.27 7.28
N GLY A 217 -10.72 -5.20 8.42
CA GLY A 217 -11.60 -6.26 8.90
C GLY A 217 -12.65 -6.65 7.85
N PHE A 218 -13.29 -5.68 7.18
CA PHE A 218 -14.25 -5.93 6.12
C PHE A 218 -13.63 -6.63 4.89
N ILE A 219 -12.48 -6.13 4.42
CA ILE A 219 -11.72 -6.71 3.30
C ILE A 219 -11.35 -8.17 3.59
N GLN A 220 -10.85 -8.44 4.80
CA GLN A 220 -10.54 -9.81 5.20
C GLN A 220 -11.77 -10.69 5.30
N SER A 221 -12.93 -10.17 5.74
CA SER A 221 -14.17 -10.93 5.71
C SER A 221 -14.57 -11.32 4.29
N VAL A 222 -14.41 -10.42 3.31
CA VAL A 222 -14.68 -10.72 1.89
C VAL A 222 -13.75 -11.81 1.35
N ILE A 223 -12.46 -11.77 1.72
CA ILE A 223 -11.47 -12.79 1.33
C ILE A 223 -11.80 -14.14 1.98
N ASP A 224 -12.13 -14.15 3.28
CA ASP A 224 -12.54 -15.36 4.01
C ASP A 224 -13.79 -16.00 3.36
N ILE A 225 -14.82 -15.21 3.06
CA ILE A 225 -16.06 -15.69 2.42
C ILE A 225 -15.75 -16.39 1.09
N LYS A 226 -14.88 -15.78 0.27
CA LYS A 226 -14.45 -16.37 -0.99
C LYS A 226 -13.75 -17.72 -0.77
N GLN A 227 -12.87 -17.81 0.24
CA GLN A 227 -12.12 -19.05 0.52
C GLN A 227 -13.05 -20.16 1.03
N ASN A 228 -13.98 -19.80 1.91
CA ASN A 228 -14.83 -20.72 2.65
C ASN A 228 -16.05 -21.18 1.85
N LEU A 229 -16.72 -20.27 1.14
CA LEU A 229 -17.93 -20.55 0.36
C LEU A 229 -17.66 -20.73 -1.14
N GLN A 230 -16.41 -20.56 -1.57
CA GLN A 230 -15.94 -20.83 -2.95
C GLN A 230 -16.81 -20.13 -4.01
N GLU A 231 -17.10 -20.81 -5.12
CA GLU A 231 -17.94 -20.30 -6.21
C GLU A 231 -19.43 -20.12 -5.84
N LYS A 232 -19.88 -20.57 -4.67
CA LYS A 232 -21.28 -20.43 -4.23
C LYS A 232 -21.59 -19.01 -3.78
N VAL A 233 -20.61 -18.34 -3.16
CA VAL A 233 -20.72 -16.93 -2.75
C VAL A 233 -19.49 -16.18 -3.24
N ILE A 234 -19.69 -15.38 -4.28
CA ILE A 234 -18.65 -14.49 -4.81
C ILE A 234 -18.84 -13.13 -4.15
N ALA A 235 -17.78 -12.56 -3.57
CA ALA A 235 -17.84 -11.24 -2.97
C ALA A 235 -16.73 -10.34 -3.53
N PHE A 236 -17.08 -9.09 -3.83
CA PHE A 236 -16.15 -8.06 -4.29
C PHE A 236 -16.21 -6.85 -3.37
N ALA A 237 -15.06 -6.30 -3.01
CA ALA A 237 -14.94 -5.06 -2.26
C ALA A 237 -14.27 -3.98 -3.09
N PHE A 238 -14.93 -2.83 -3.22
CA PHE A 238 -14.43 -1.68 -3.97
C PHE A 238 -13.87 -0.65 -2.98
N VAL A 239 -12.56 -0.47 -3.02
CA VAL A 239 -11.81 0.28 -2.00
C VAL A 239 -11.09 1.47 -2.64
N ARG A 240 -11.04 2.60 -1.94
CA ARG A 240 -10.20 3.72 -2.37
C ARG A 240 -8.72 3.39 -2.20
N ASP A 241 -7.89 3.89 -3.11
CA ASP A 241 -6.45 3.62 -3.10
C ASP A 241 -5.77 4.07 -1.80
N ASN A 242 -6.12 5.25 -1.28
CA ASN A 242 -5.57 5.76 -0.02
C ASN A 242 -5.90 4.90 1.21
N ILE A 243 -7.11 4.31 1.27
CA ILE A 243 -7.50 3.39 2.33
C ILE A 243 -6.70 2.09 2.21
N HIS A 244 -6.61 1.53 1.01
CA HIS A 244 -5.82 0.34 0.74
C HIS A 244 -4.34 0.51 1.12
N ARG A 245 -3.75 1.68 0.88
CA ARG A 245 -2.39 2.02 1.33
C ARG A 245 -2.25 2.04 2.85
N ALA A 246 -3.22 2.65 3.54
CA ALA A 246 -3.20 2.69 5.00
C ALA A 246 -3.20 1.26 5.56
N ILE A 247 -4.03 0.38 4.99
CA ILE A 247 -4.05 -1.05 5.34
C ILE A 247 -2.69 -1.71 5.05
N SER A 248 -2.11 -1.47 3.87
CA SER A 248 -0.79 -2.02 3.53
C SER A 248 0.33 -1.61 4.49
N LYS A 249 0.25 -0.42 5.09
CA LYS A 249 1.23 0.08 6.06
C LYS A 249 0.99 -0.50 7.46
N MET A 250 -0.28 -0.71 7.83
CA MET A 250 -0.68 -1.06 9.19
C MET A 250 -0.85 -2.56 9.41
N ASP A 251 -1.25 -3.33 8.39
CA ASP A 251 -1.44 -4.78 8.51
C ASP A 251 -0.11 -5.53 8.27
N PRO A 252 0.48 -6.17 9.30
CA PRO A 252 1.71 -6.96 9.14
C PRO A 252 1.53 -8.18 8.22
N ASP A 253 0.30 -8.65 8.00
CA ASP A 253 0.01 -9.81 7.13
C ASP A 253 -0.49 -9.39 5.72
N PHE A 254 -0.37 -8.10 5.37
CA PHE A 254 -0.88 -7.57 4.10
C PHE A 254 -0.41 -8.37 2.86
N THR A 255 0.90 -8.58 2.72
CA THR A 255 1.49 -9.31 1.59
C THR A 255 0.99 -10.75 1.49
N ARG A 256 0.71 -11.38 2.64
CA ARG A 256 0.26 -12.77 2.69
C ARG A 256 -1.22 -12.90 2.31
N ASN A 257 -2.06 -12.01 2.81
CA ASN A 257 -3.51 -12.20 2.79
C ASN A 257 -4.23 -11.33 1.75
N ILE A 258 -3.73 -10.11 1.49
CA ILE A 258 -4.46 -9.09 0.73
C ILE A 258 -3.82 -8.84 -0.64
N GLU A 259 -2.49 -8.68 -0.71
CA GLU A 259 -1.78 -8.24 -1.91
C GLU A 259 -2.14 -9.06 -3.18
N GLY A 260 -2.19 -10.39 -3.06
CA GLY A 260 -2.54 -11.29 -4.16
C GLY A 260 -4.02 -11.28 -4.58
N GLN A 261 -4.90 -10.62 -3.83
CA GLN A 261 -6.34 -10.56 -4.07
C GLN A 261 -6.78 -9.25 -4.75
N VAL A 262 -5.84 -8.37 -5.11
CA VAL A 262 -6.13 -7.00 -5.56
C VAL A 262 -6.18 -6.87 -7.08
N LEU A 263 -7.22 -6.22 -7.59
CA LEU A 263 -7.31 -5.68 -8.95
C LEU A 263 -7.31 -4.16 -8.85
N ARG A 264 -6.26 -3.50 -9.34
CA ARG A 264 -6.20 -2.03 -9.42
C ARG A 264 -6.79 -1.58 -10.75
N LEU A 265 -7.76 -0.67 -10.70
CA LEU A 265 -8.40 -0.12 -11.88
C LEU A 265 -7.46 0.80 -12.65
N HIS A 266 -7.39 0.63 -13.96
CA HIS A 266 -6.53 1.41 -14.85
C HIS A 266 -7.34 2.03 -16.00
N TRP A 267 -7.01 3.27 -16.36
CA TRP A 267 -7.57 3.98 -17.51
C TRP A 267 -6.44 4.57 -18.34
N ASP A 268 -6.36 4.17 -19.60
CA ASP A 268 -5.48 4.76 -20.61
C ASP A 268 -6.26 5.73 -21.52
N GLU A 269 -5.53 6.44 -22.38
CA GLU A 269 -6.11 7.35 -23.37
C GLU A 269 -7.15 6.64 -24.25
N TYR A 270 -6.85 5.42 -24.70
CA TYR A 270 -7.71 4.65 -25.58
C TYR A 270 -9.08 4.36 -24.92
N ASN A 271 -9.09 3.83 -23.71
CA ASN A 271 -10.30 3.50 -22.97
C ASN A 271 -11.11 4.76 -22.64
N LEU A 272 -10.46 5.87 -22.27
CA LEU A 272 -11.15 7.14 -22.00
C LEU A 272 -11.75 7.74 -23.28
N PHE A 273 -11.03 7.69 -24.40
CA PHE A 273 -11.54 8.17 -25.68
C PHE A 273 -12.77 7.39 -26.13
N ASN A 274 -12.74 6.06 -25.99
CA ASN A 274 -13.89 5.20 -26.29
C ASN A 274 -15.08 5.49 -25.37
N LEU A 275 -14.85 5.66 -24.06
CA LEU A 275 -15.88 6.02 -23.09
C LEU A 275 -16.57 7.33 -23.47
N VAL A 276 -15.79 8.36 -23.81
CA VAL A 276 -16.29 9.67 -24.21
C VAL A 276 -17.08 9.57 -25.51
N CYS A 277 -16.54 8.90 -26.53
CA CYS A 277 -17.22 8.76 -27.82
C CYS A 277 -18.54 7.99 -27.69
N ASN A 278 -18.60 6.93 -26.89
CA ASN A 278 -19.85 6.22 -26.61
C ASN A 278 -20.88 7.13 -25.96
N ARG A 279 -20.45 7.96 -25.00
CA ARG A 279 -21.34 8.94 -24.37
C ARG A 279 -21.82 9.99 -25.37
N MET A 280 -20.95 10.51 -26.22
CA MET A 280 -21.31 11.49 -27.26
C MET A 280 -22.33 10.93 -28.25
N ARG A 281 -22.22 9.65 -28.65
CA ARG A 281 -23.21 9.00 -29.51
C ARG A 281 -24.60 9.02 -28.90
N VAL A 282 -24.72 8.63 -27.63
CA VAL A 282 -26.02 8.63 -26.92
C VAL A 282 -26.52 10.04 -26.67
N ALA A 283 -25.64 10.94 -26.24
CA ALA A 283 -25.99 12.32 -25.90
C ALA A 283 -26.52 13.12 -27.10
N PHE A 284 -25.94 12.89 -28.28
CA PHE A 284 -26.23 13.64 -29.49
C PHE A 284 -26.97 12.82 -30.57
N ASN A 285 -27.45 11.63 -30.22
CA ASN A 285 -28.11 10.69 -31.14
C ASN A 285 -27.30 10.45 -32.44
N SER A 286 -25.98 10.31 -32.30
CA SER A 286 -25.08 10.10 -33.43
C SER A 286 -25.05 8.64 -33.86
N THR A 287 -25.20 8.38 -35.16
CA THR A 287 -25.05 7.04 -35.76
C THR A 287 -23.64 6.75 -36.26
N ILE A 288 -22.70 7.66 -36.01
CA ILE A 288 -21.32 7.52 -36.49
C ILE A 288 -20.60 6.42 -35.70
N GLU A 289 -20.16 5.37 -36.39
CA GLU A 289 -19.47 4.24 -35.75
C GLU A 289 -18.01 4.56 -35.39
N ASN A 290 -17.28 5.29 -36.23
CA ASN A 290 -15.87 5.59 -35.98
C ASN A 290 -15.70 6.67 -34.90
N ASN A 291 -14.96 6.37 -33.82
CA ASN A 291 -14.76 7.29 -32.68
C ASN A 291 -14.16 8.64 -33.09
N THR A 292 -13.11 8.65 -33.92
CA THR A 292 -12.48 9.91 -34.37
C THR A 292 -13.45 10.75 -35.17
N ARG A 293 -14.31 10.14 -35.99
CA ARG A 293 -15.38 10.86 -36.70
C ARG A 293 -16.46 11.39 -35.75
N VAL A 294 -16.82 10.64 -34.69
CA VAL A 294 -17.74 11.14 -33.65
C VAL A 294 -17.13 12.36 -32.97
N TRP A 295 -15.89 12.26 -32.49
CA TRP A 295 -15.19 13.38 -31.86
C TRP A 295 -15.17 14.62 -32.76
N ASN A 296 -14.70 14.48 -34.00
CA ASN A 296 -14.61 15.58 -34.96
C ASN A 296 -15.97 16.18 -35.36
N ALA A 297 -17.06 15.43 -35.20
CA ALA A 297 -18.41 15.95 -35.46
C ALA A 297 -18.83 17.00 -34.43
N TYR A 298 -18.30 16.93 -33.20
CA TYR A 298 -18.68 17.80 -32.09
C TYR A 298 -17.51 18.66 -31.56
N THR A 299 -16.33 18.56 -32.17
CA THR A 299 -15.18 19.44 -31.92
C THR A 299 -14.76 20.21 -33.17
N ALA A 300 -14.09 21.34 -32.97
CA ALA A 300 -13.64 22.22 -34.05
C ALA A 300 -12.17 22.64 -33.90
N ASN A 301 -11.57 23.02 -35.02
CA ASN A 301 -10.20 23.53 -35.12
C ASN A 301 -9.17 22.54 -34.53
N GLU A 302 -8.30 23.04 -33.65
CA GLU A 302 -7.21 22.32 -32.97
C GLU A 302 -7.71 21.13 -32.12
N LEU A 303 -8.98 21.14 -31.71
CA LEU A 303 -9.57 20.01 -30.99
C LEU A 303 -9.94 18.84 -31.91
N GLN A 304 -9.87 18.98 -33.24
CA GLN A 304 -10.12 17.86 -34.14
C GLN A 304 -8.96 16.87 -34.12
N SER A 305 -9.28 15.62 -34.39
CA SER A 305 -8.40 14.44 -34.28
C SER A 305 -8.11 13.99 -32.84
N ASN A 306 -7.38 12.89 -32.71
CA ASN A 306 -7.01 12.32 -31.43
C ASN A 306 -6.05 13.24 -30.66
N THR A 307 -5.23 14.06 -31.33
CA THR A 307 -4.35 15.03 -30.66
C THR A 307 -5.16 16.07 -29.87
N GLY A 308 -6.27 16.55 -30.44
CA GLY A 308 -7.18 17.44 -29.73
C GLY A 308 -7.85 16.81 -28.50
N PHE A 309 -8.10 15.49 -28.52
CA PHE A 309 -8.56 14.78 -27.32
C PHE A 309 -7.46 14.67 -26.26
N LYS A 310 -6.21 14.36 -26.66
CA LYS A 310 -5.05 14.36 -25.75
C LYS A 310 -4.85 15.70 -25.05
N GLU A 311 -5.00 16.80 -25.79
CA GLU A 311 -4.93 18.17 -25.27
C GLU A 311 -5.97 18.45 -24.18
N ALA A 312 -7.17 17.89 -24.29
CA ALA A 312 -8.16 17.95 -23.22
C ALA A 312 -7.81 16.99 -22.06
N LEU A 313 -7.32 15.80 -22.39
CA LEU A 313 -7.04 14.74 -21.42
C LEU A 313 -5.90 15.10 -20.46
N LYS A 314 -4.83 15.74 -20.94
CA LYS A 314 -3.69 16.19 -20.10
C LYS A 314 -4.10 17.14 -18.96
N LEU A 315 -5.24 17.83 -19.12
CA LEU A 315 -5.80 18.75 -18.12
C LEU A 315 -6.59 18.01 -17.01
N THR A 316 -6.61 16.68 -17.06
CA THR A 316 -7.31 15.79 -16.11
C THR A 316 -6.32 14.86 -15.42
N LEU A 317 -6.76 14.07 -14.43
CA LEU A 317 -5.95 13.02 -13.79
C LEU A 317 -6.20 11.64 -14.43
N TYR A 318 -6.52 11.62 -15.73
CA TYR A 318 -6.81 10.43 -16.53
C TYR A 318 -7.88 9.53 -15.89
N ARG A 319 -8.98 10.15 -15.47
CA ARG A 319 -10.15 9.47 -14.89
C ARG A 319 -11.42 9.77 -15.68
N PRO A 320 -12.34 8.79 -15.79
CA PRO A 320 -13.64 8.99 -16.44
C PRO A 320 -14.39 10.21 -15.91
N ARG A 321 -14.43 10.38 -14.58
CA ARG A 321 -15.14 11.53 -13.99
C ARG A 321 -14.53 12.87 -14.41
N ASP A 322 -13.21 12.95 -14.49
CA ASP A 322 -12.52 14.23 -14.73
C ASP A 322 -12.72 14.71 -16.15
N ILE A 323 -12.56 13.81 -17.13
CA ILE A 323 -12.79 14.13 -18.54
C ILE A 323 -14.28 14.44 -18.80
N LEU A 324 -15.21 13.77 -18.12
CA LEU A 324 -16.64 14.07 -18.27
C LEU A 324 -17.03 15.43 -17.67
N VAL A 325 -16.46 15.81 -16.52
CA VAL A 325 -16.66 17.16 -15.96
C VAL A 325 -16.13 18.22 -16.94
N LEU A 326 -14.90 18.03 -17.44
CA LEU A 326 -14.28 18.95 -18.40
C LEU A 326 -15.13 19.14 -19.66
N LEU A 327 -15.59 18.05 -20.25
CA LEU A 327 -16.34 18.11 -21.50
C LEU A 327 -17.77 18.60 -21.29
N ASN A 328 -18.46 18.21 -20.21
CA ASN A 328 -19.82 18.71 -19.92
C ASN A 328 -19.84 20.24 -19.81
N ASP A 329 -18.92 20.81 -19.04
CA ASP A 329 -18.82 22.26 -18.84
C ASP A 329 -18.38 22.97 -20.15
N ALA A 330 -17.49 22.37 -20.94
CA ALA A 330 -17.12 22.89 -22.26
C ALA A 330 -18.30 22.91 -23.24
N PHE A 331 -19.10 21.83 -23.29
CA PHE A 331 -20.32 21.78 -24.10
C PHE A 331 -21.36 22.80 -23.63
N LEU A 332 -21.50 22.99 -22.33
CA LEU A 332 -22.39 24.00 -21.75
C LEU A 332 -21.97 25.42 -22.16
N ARG A 333 -20.67 25.72 -22.12
CA ARG A 333 -20.10 27.00 -22.57
C ARG A 333 -20.32 27.23 -24.06
N ALA A 334 -20.04 26.23 -24.89
CA ALA A 334 -20.27 26.31 -26.33
C ALA A 334 -21.76 26.62 -26.62
N ALA A 335 -22.67 25.91 -25.97
CA ALA A 335 -24.11 26.14 -26.13
C ALA A 335 -24.58 27.51 -25.63
N THR A 336 -23.94 28.07 -24.60
CA THR A 336 -24.22 29.45 -24.13
C THR A 336 -23.81 30.50 -25.17
N HIS A 337 -22.90 30.17 -26.08
CA HIS A 337 -22.50 30.99 -27.22
C HIS A 337 -23.15 30.53 -28.54
N ASP A 338 -24.26 29.80 -28.48
CA ASP A 338 -25.00 29.25 -29.63
C ASP A 338 -24.16 28.36 -30.57
N ARG A 339 -23.07 27.77 -30.06
CA ARG A 339 -22.22 26.82 -30.79
C ARG A 339 -22.62 25.39 -30.49
N THR A 340 -22.61 24.56 -31.54
CA THR A 340 -22.87 23.11 -31.44
C THR A 340 -21.59 22.27 -31.33
N LYS A 341 -20.43 22.91 -31.54
CA LYS A 341 -19.10 22.30 -31.41
C LYS A 341 -18.27 23.04 -30.39
N ILE A 342 -17.53 22.30 -29.58
CA ILE A 342 -16.56 22.88 -28.63
C ILE A 342 -15.28 23.27 -29.36
N ILE A 343 -14.65 24.35 -28.90
CA ILE A 343 -13.33 24.82 -29.33
C ILE A 343 -12.35 24.80 -28.14
N ILE A 344 -11.06 24.98 -28.42
CA ILE A 344 -10.01 24.95 -27.39
C ILE A 344 -10.25 25.97 -26.26
N ASP A 345 -10.84 27.13 -26.56
CA ASP A 345 -11.13 28.16 -25.57
C ASP A 345 -12.19 27.71 -24.54
N ASP A 346 -13.16 26.87 -24.94
CA ASP A 346 -14.14 26.29 -24.01
C ASP A 346 -13.46 25.34 -23.02
N ILE A 347 -12.50 24.55 -23.52
CA ILE A 347 -11.68 23.63 -22.72
C ILE A 347 -10.79 24.41 -21.76
N LYS A 348 -10.01 25.38 -22.26
CA LYS A 348 -9.11 26.21 -21.43
C LYS A 348 -9.88 26.94 -20.32
N ALA A 349 -11.02 27.51 -20.65
CA ALA A 349 -11.80 28.27 -19.68
C ALA A 349 -12.44 27.36 -18.59
N THR A 350 -12.78 26.12 -18.95
CA THR A 350 -13.26 25.09 -18.00
C THR A 350 -12.13 24.52 -17.15
N ALA A 351 -10.97 24.28 -17.77
CA ALA A 351 -9.81 23.71 -17.14
C ALA A 351 -9.31 24.56 -15.95
N ASN A 352 -9.48 25.88 -15.98
CA ASN A 352 -9.10 26.73 -14.84
C ASN A 352 -9.86 26.34 -13.56
N THR A 353 -11.19 26.22 -13.64
CA THR A 353 -12.04 25.82 -12.52
C THR A 353 -11.73 24.39 -12.07
N ILE A 354 -11.51 23.48 -13.02
CA ILE A 354 -11.18 22.08 -12.71
C ILE A 354 -9.81 21.98 -12.03
N SER A 355 -8.81 22.71 -12.52
CA SER A 355 -7.46 22.74 -11.98
C SER A 355 -7.47 23.17 -10.51
N GLN A 356 -8.20 24.25 -10.19
CA GLN A 356 -8.35 24.73 -8.80
C GLN A 356 -9.05 23.69 -7.92
N ASN A 357 -10.14 23.09 -8.42
CA ASN A 357 -10.85 22.05 -7.69
C ASN A 357 -9.98 20.81 -7.45
N ARG A 358 -9.16 20.42 -8.42
CA ARG A 358 -8.27 19.25 -8.32
C ARG A 358 -7.09 19.49 -7.39
N LEU A 359 -6.50 20.68 -7.41
CA LEU A 359 -5.49 21.06 -6.41
C LEU A 359 -6.10 21.02 -5.00
N ASN A 360 -7.28 21.63 -4.80
CA ASN A 360 -7.97 21.58 -3.51
C ASN A 360 -8.33 20.16 -3.07
N ASP A 361 -8.77 19.31 -3.99
CA ASP A 361 -9.05 17.89 -3.72
C ASP A 361 -7.76 17.15 -3.30
N LEU A 362 -6.62 17.41 -3.96
CA LEU A 362 -5.32 16.84 -3.59
C LEU A 362 -4.91 17.27 -2.18
N LEU A 363 -5.00 18.57 -1.87
CA LEU A 363 -4.65 19.09 -0.55
C LEU A 363 -5.51 18.45 0.55
N LYS A 364 -6.83 18.38 0.36
CA LYS A 364 -7.75 17.73 1.31
C LYS A 364 -7.53 16.23 1.44
N GLU A 365 -7.21 15.54 0.34
CA GLU A 365 -6.99 14.09 0.34
C GLU A 365 -5.78 13.71 1.21
N TYR A 366 -4.75 14.56 1.24
CA TYR A 366 -3.49 14.27 1.91
C TYR A 366 -3.23 15.11 3.17
N GLU A 367 -4.12 16.02 3.57
CA GLU A 367 -3.95 16.91 4.74
C GLU A 367 -3.52 16.18 6.02
N ASN A 368 -4.05 14.99 6.29
CA ASN A 368 -3.69 14.22 7.50
C ASN A 368 -2.34 13.48 7.38
N VAL A 369 -1.90 13.16 6.16
CA VAL A 369 -0.73 12.29 5.89
C VAL A 369 0.49 13.08 5.40
N PHE A 370 0.23 14.27 4.86
CA PHE A 370 1.21 15.26 4.42
C PHE A 370 0.68 16.67 4.77
N PRO A 371 0.62 17.04 6.07
CA PRO A 371 0.08 18.32 6.52
C PRO A 371 0.65 19.57 5.82
N ALA A 372 1.95 19.59 5.51
CA ALA A 372 2.61 20.74 4.89
C ALA A 372 2.51 20.77 3.35
N LEU A 373 1.68 19.90 2.74
CA LEU A 373 1.56 19.79 1.28
C LEU A 373 1.15 21.11 0.60
N ASP A 374 0.28 21.90 1.21
CA ASP A 374 -0.15 23.19 0.66
C ASP A 374 1.01 24.20 0.60
N ILE A 375 1.86 24.21 1.63
CA ILE A 375 3.07 25.04 1.67
C ILE A 375 3.99 24.64 0.52
N PHE A 376 4.33 23.35 0.40
CA PHE A 376 5.26 22.88 -0.63
C PHE A 376 4.74 23.06 -2.06
N THR A 377 3.45 22.78 -2.31
CA THR A 377 2.86 22.96 -3.65
C THR A 377 2.78 24.44 -4.06
N SER A 378 2.53 25.35 -3.10
CA SER A 378 2.47 26.79 -3.37
C SER A 378 3.80 27.39 -3.82
N LEU A 379 4.94 26.80 -3.43
CA LEU A 379 6.27 27.24 -3.85
C LEU A 379 6.47 27.18 -5.37
N PHE A 380 5.72 26.33 -6.06
CA PHE A 380 5.79 26.17 -7.50
C PHE A 380 4.81 27.08 -8.26
N GLY A 381 4.08 27.95 -7.55
CA GLY A 381 3.21 28.95 -8.15
C GLY A 381 3.98 30.01 -8.93
N ASN A 382 3.44 30.43 -10.09
CA ASN A 382 4.04 31.40 -11.02
C ASN A 382 5.45 31.01 -11.51
N LYS A 383 5.77 29.71 -11.55
CA LYS A 383 7.05 29.20 -12.09
C LYS A 383 6.84 28.46 -13.42
N ARG A 384 7.93 27.96 -13.99
CA ARG A 384 7.91 27.05 -15.14
C ARG A 384 7.41 25.65 -14.73
N PRO A 385 6.92 24.83 -15.67
CA PRO A 385 6.33 23.53 -15.37
C PRO A 385 7.35 22.40 -15.13
N ASP A 386 8.56 22.49 -15.67
CA ASP A 386 9.58 21.45 -15.60
C ASP A 386 10.79 21.86 -14.74
N PHE A 387 11.43 20.88 -14.09
CA PHE A 387 12.56 21.13 -13.20
C PHE A 387 13.52 19.94 -13.23
N THR A 388 14.79 20.16 -12.93
CA THR A 388 15.66 19.09 -12.43
C THR A 388 15.41 18.89 -10.93
N ILE A 389 15.77 17.74 -10.39
CA ILE A 389 15.71 17.50 -8.93
C ILE A 389 16.56 18.54 -8.17
N ALA A 390 17.70 18.97 -8.72
CA ALA A 390 18.52 20.03 -8.15
C ALA A 390 17.74 21.36 -8.03
N GLU A 391 17.13 21.83 -9.12
CA GLU A 391 16.35 23.08 -9.13
C GLU A 391 15.12 23.01 -8.21
N ALA A 392 14.39 21.89 -8.24
CA ALA A 392 13.26 21.68 -7.34
C ALA A 392 13.70 21.66 -5.86
N SER A 393 14.88 21.12 -5.57
CA SER A 393 15.45 21.09 -4.22
C SER A 393 15.80 22.50 -3.72
N GLU A 394 16.33 23.37 -4.58
CA GLU A 394 16.59 24.78 -4.25
C GLU A 394 15.30 25.53 -3.92
N ILE A 395 14.23 25.29 -4.68
CA ILE A 395 12.92 25.90 -4.43
C ILE A 395 12.37 25.42 -3.09
N ILE A 396 12.38 24.11 -2.84
CA ILE A 396 11.86 23.52 -1.60
C ILE A 396 12.66 23.92 -0.37
N SER A 397 13.97 24.17 -0.51
CA SER A 397 14.82 24.62 0.60
C SER A 397 14.28 25.89 1.26
N GLN A 398 13.60 26.76 0.50
CA GLN A 398 12.97 27.99 1.00
C GLN A 398 11.92 27.71 2.08
N ALA A 399 11.25 26.55 2.04
CA ALA A 399 10.25 26.18 3.05
C ALA A 399 10.87 25.73 4.37
N PHE A 400 12.10 25.22 4.38
CA PHE A 400 12.81 24.84 5.60
C PHE A 400 13.28 26.06 6.41
N ASP A 401 13.39 27.22 5.77
CA ASP A 401 13.75 28.49 6.41
C ASP A 401 12.55 29.23 7.05
N ILE A 402 11.33 28.70 6.90
CA ILE A 402 10.10 29.32 7.44
C ILE A 402 10.07 29.13 8.96
N LYS A 403 10.41 30.18 9.71
CA LYS A 403 10.45 30.17 11.19
C LYS A 403 9.09 30.33 11.87
N GLU A 404 8.07 30.79 11.14
CA GLU A 404 6.73 31.05 11.68
C GLU A 404 5.66 30.39 10.81
N VAL A 405 5.33 29.13 11.12
CA VAL A 405 4.14 28.47 10.60
C VAL A 405 3.10 28.47 11.72
N ASN A 406 1.96 29.13 11.51
CA ASN A 406 0.88 29.25 12.51
C ASN A 406 0.28 27.89 12.92
N ASP A 407 0.44 26.88 12.07
CA ASP A 407 -0.03 25.52 12.29
C ASP A 407 1.10 24.60 12.78
N LYS A 408 0.98 24.11 14.01
CA LYS A 408 1.97 23.23 14.65
C LYS A 408 2.14 21.90 13.91
N MET A 409 1.09 21.35 13.31
CA MET A 409 1.18 20.07 12.59
C MET A 409 2.00 20.23 11.31
N LYS A 410 1.83 21.34 10.60
CA LYS A 410 2.62 21.66 9.40
C LYS A 410 4.08 21.93 9.73
N LEU A 411 4.35 22.66 10.82
CA LEU A 411 5.72 22.89 11.27
C LEU A 411 6.42 21.57 11.64
N GLN A 412 5.72 20.69 12.37
CA GLN A 412 6.25 19.37 12.71
C GLN A 412 6.55 18.55 11.45
N ASP A 413 5.62 18.53 10.50
CA ASP A 413 5.78 17.81 9.23
C ASP A 413 6.99 18.31 8.42
N ILE A 414 7.20 19.62 8.31
CA ILE A 414 8.40 20.20 7.67
C ILE A 414 9.68 19.75 8.37
N LEU A 415 9.72 19.75 9.71
CA LEU A 415 10.89 19.38 10.51
C LEU A 415 11.21 17.88 10.46
N LEU A 416 10.23 17.03 10.12
CA LEU A 416 10.44 15.58 9.99
C LEU A 416 11.16 15.20 8.70
N PHE A 417 11.18 16.09 7.69
CA PHE A 417 11.90 15.82 6.46
C PHE A 417 13.41 15.96 6.65
N GLU A 418 14.17 14.95 6.23
CA GLU A 418 15.64 14.94 6.27
C GLU A 418 16.25 15.89 5.23
N GLY A 419 15.48 16.27 4.20
CA GLY A 419 15.87 17.27 3.23
C GLY A 419 14.93 17.39 2.02
N PRO A 420 15.24 18.31 1.08
CA PRO A 420 14.36 18.64 -0.05
C PRO A 420 14.03 17.45 -0.97
N VAL A 421 14.99 16.53 -1.18
CA VAL A 421 14.77 15.35 -2.04
C VAL A 421 13.65 14.46 -1.50
N GLN A 422 13.56 14.30 -0.18
CA GLN A 422 12.48 13.51 0.44
C GLN A 422 11.11 14.17 0.22
N VAL A 423 11.05 15.50 0.26
CA VAL A 423 9.83 16.26 -0.08
C VAL A 423 9.45 16.03 -1.56
N ILE A 424 10.43 16.08 -2.47
CA ILE A 424 10.19 15.81 -3.91
C ILE A 424 9.66 14.39 -4.11
N GLN A 425 10.22 13.38 -3.44
CA GLN A 425 9.73 12.00 -3.49
C GLN A 425 8.28 11.90 -3.00
N ARG A 426 7.91 12.64 -1.96
CA ARG A 426 6.52 12.70 -1.49
C ARG A 426 5.60 13.41 -2.48
N LEU A 427 6.01 14.53 -3.06
CA LEU A 427 5.27 15.23 -4.11
C LEU A 427 5.08 14.36 -5.37
N TYR A 428 6.08 13.56 -5.72
CA TYR A 428 5.96 12.53 -6.75
C TYR A 428 4.92 11.47 -6.36
N SER A 429 4.97 10.93 -5.14
CA SER A 429 4.08 9.85 -4.68
C SER A 429 2.58 10.22 -4.63
N VAL A 430 2.27 11.53 -4.56
CA VAL A 430 0.89 12.05 -4.55
C VAL A 430 0.42 12.53 -5.93
N GLY A 431 1.29 12.44 -6.94
CA GLY A 431 0.98 12.78 -8.32
C GLY A 431 1.08 14.27 -8.64
N PHE A 432 1.79 15.03 -7.79
CA PHE A 432 2.07 16.44 -8.06
C PHE A 432 3.20 16.60 -9.09
N PHE A 433 4.24 15.77 -8.96
CA PHE A 433 5.33 15.65 -9.94
C PHE A 433 5.31 14.31 -10.67
N GLY A 434 5.68 14.34 -11.94
CA GLY A 434 6.06 13.18 -12.73
C GLY A 434 7.57 13.16 -12.94
N LEU A 435 8.15 11.98 -13.06
CA LEU A 435 9.58 11.78 -13.30
C LEU A 435 9.81 11.34 -14.75
N TYR A 436 10.77 11.95 -15.42
CA TYR A 436 11.12 11.56 -16.78
C TYR A 436 11.78 10.18 -16.83
N ASN A 437 11.19 9.28 -17.60
CA ASN A 437 11.69 7.95 -17.87
C ASN A 437 12.38 7.94 -19.24
N GLN A 438 13.70 7.76 -19.25
CA GLN A 438 14.48 7.67 -20.49
C GLN A 438 14.14 6.46 -21.37
N GLN A 439 13.60 5.38 -20.80
CA GLN A 439 13.29 4.16 -21.57
C GLN A 439 11.99 4.32 -22.37
N SER A 440 10.98 4.92 -21.76
CA SER A 440 9.69 5.21 -22.39
C SER A 440 9.63 6.62 -23.00
N SER A 441 10.74 7.37 -22.94
CA SER A 441 10.86 8.78 -23.33
C SER A 441 9.73 9.67 -22.80
N SER A 442 9.25 9.42 -21.58
CA SER A 442 8.02 10.04 -21.08
C SER A 442 8.04 10.34 -19.60
N TYR A 443 7.20 11.29 -19.18
CA TYR A 443 6.97 11.56 -17.77
C TYR A 443 5.99 10.55 -17.20
N VAL A 444 6.42 9.86 -16.14
CA VAL A 444 5.62 8.90 -15.38
C VAL A 444 5.15 9.58 -14.10
N PHE A 445 3.85 9.54 -13.82
CA PHE A 445 3.27 10.12 -12.60
C PHE A 445 2.85 9.01 -11.63
N CYS A 446 3.18 9.18 -10.35
CA CYS A 446 2.79 8.24 -9.31
C CYS A 446 1.60 8.79 -8.51
N HIS A 447 0.50 8.06 -8.53
CA HIS A 447 -0.74 8.46 -7.84
C HIS A 447 -1.13 7.51 -6.71
N ASP A 448 -0.38 6.42 -6.59
CA ASP A 448 -0.66 5.30 -5.71
C ASP A 448 0.24 5.30 -4.47
N GLY A 449 0.86 6.45 -4.14
CA GLY A 449 1.64 6.64 -2.92
C GLY A 449 2.91 5.80 -2.83
N LYS A 450 3.26 5.06 -3.88
CA LYS A 450 4.49 4.27 -3.91
C LYS A 450 5.70 5.18 -3.85
N GLU A 451 6.72 4.70 -3.16
CA GLU A 451 8.05 5.26 -3.32
C GLU A 451 8.52 5.04 -4.77
N PRO A 452 9.21 6.01 -5.35
CA PRO A 452 9.72 5.87 -6.71
C PRO A 452 10.65 4.67 -6.80
N GLU A 453 10.43 3.80 -7.80
CA GLU A 453 11.30 2.66 -8.04
C GLU A 453 12.70 3.06 -8.52
N LYS A 454 12.81 4.28 -9.07
CA LYS A 454 14.04 4.87 -9.57
C LYS A 454 14.66 5.80 -8.54
N GLU A 455 15.99 5.78 -8.50
CA GLU A 455 16.77 6.68 -7.67
C GLU A 455 16.68 8.12 -8.19
N PHE A 456 16.40 9.04 -7.28
CA PHE A 456 16.25 10.46 -7.55
C PHE A 456 17.62 11.11 -7.63
N THR A 457 18.21 11.13 -8.82
CA THR A 457 19.51 11.78 -9.05
C THR A 457 19.33 13.28 -9.34
N PRO A 458 20.29 14.16 -8.97
CA PRO A 458 20.15 15.61 -9.15
C PRO A 458 19.79 16.07 -10.58
N GLY A 459 20.26 15.35 -11.60
CA GLY A 459 19.97 15.64 -13.01
C GLY A 459 18.68 15.02 -13.55
N SER A 460 17.92 14.28 -12.73
CA SER A 460 16.63 13.71 -13.16
C SER A 460 15.62 14.84 -13.41
N LYS A 461 14.85 14.71 -14.48
CA LYS A 461 13.84 15.71 -14.87
C LYS A 461 12.49 15.39 -14.23
N LEU A 462 11.86 16.44 -13.74
CA LEU A 462 10.54 16.48 -13.13
C LEU A 462 9.61 17.35 -13.98
N LEU A 463 8.34 16.96 -14.05
CA LEU A 463 7.28 17.76 -14.63
C LEU A 463 6.15 17.93 -13.62
N LEU A 464 5.75 19.16 -13.36
CA LEU A 464 4.56 19.46 -12.59
C LEU A 464 3.33 18.99 -13.37
N HIS A 465 2.42 18.27 -12.73
CA HIS A 465 1.30 17.66 -13.44
C HIS A 465 0.42 18.74 -14.13
N PRO A 466 0.12 18.61 -15.45
CA PRO A 466 -0.55 19.68 -16.21
C PRO A 466 -1.92 20.09 -15.68
N CYS A 467 -2.67 19.15 -15.09
CA CYS A 467 -3.93 19.46 -14.43
C CYS A 467 -3.83 20.53 -13.32
N TYR A 468 -2.65 20.85 -12.77
CA TYR A 468 -2.47 21.89 -11.75
C TYR A 468 -1.92 23.23 -12.29
N TRP A 469 -1.52 23.29 -13.57
CA TRP A 469 -0.83 24.48 -14.11
C TRP A 469 -1.65 25.76 -13.97
N LEU A 470 -2.94 25.69 -14.30
CA LEU A 470 -3.82 26.85 -14.22
C LEU A 470 -4.06 27.31 -12.77
N ALA A 471 -4.23 26.38 -11.84
CA ALA A 471 -4.37 26.70 -10.41
C ALA A 471 -3.11 27.36 -9.83
N LEU A 472 -1.94 26.98 -10.32
CA LEU A 472 -0.64 27.51 -9.88
C LEU A 472 -0.15 28.68 -10.75
N SER A 473 -0.91 29.11 -11.75
CA SER A 473 -0.49 30.16 -12.70
C SER A 473 0.87 29.87 -13.34
N VAL A 474 1.11 28.61 -13.70
CA VAL A 474 2.32 28.15 -14.38
C VAL A 474 2.27 28.56 -15.85
N HIS A 475 3.35 29.12 -16.37
CA HIS A 475 3.45 29.57 -17.76
C HIS A 475 4.13 28.50 -18.63
N GLU A 476 3.48 28.10 -19.73
CA GLU A 476 3.95 27.08 -20.69
C GLU A 476 5.16 27.49 -21.55
N SER A 477 5.72 28.70 -21.35
CA SER A 477 6.55 29.39 -22.35
C SER A 477 7.82 28.65 -22.82
N ASP A 478 8.20 27.54 -22.19
CA ASP A 478 9.41 26.77 -22.51
C ASP A 478 9.18 25.25 -22.73
N ILE A 479 7.94 24.75 -22.71
CA ILE A 479 7.67 23.35 -23.05
C ILE A 479 7.69 23.20 -24.58
N THR A 480 8.67 22.47 -25.12
CA THR A 480 8.63 22.09 -26.54
C THR A 480 7.40 21.21 -26.79
N PRO A 481 6.66 21.39 -27.90
CA PRO A 481 5.47 20.59 -28.21
C PRO A 481 5.67 19.07 -28.08
N GLU A 482 6.90 18.60 -28.31
CA GLU A 482 7.32 17.20 -28.13
C GLU A 482 7.18 16.70 -26.67
N THR A 483 7.44 17.54 -25.66
CA THR A 483 7.30 17.15 -24.24
C THR A 483 5.85 17.05 -23.74
N ALA A 484 4.88 17.59 -24.49
CA ALA A 484 3.45 17.46 -24.17
C ALA A 484 2.83 16.16 -24.71
N ASP A 485 3.42 15.58 -25.76
CA ASP A 485 2.97 14.31 -26.35
C ASP A 485 3.42 13.07 -25.54
N ASP A 486 4.37 13.24 -24.62
CA ASP A 486 5.04 12.17 -23.85
C ASP A 486 4.65 12.16 -22.34
N ILE A 487 3.43 12.57 -22.00
CA ILE A 487 2.89 12.45 -20.64
C ILE A 487 2.15 11.13 -20.51
N HIS A 488 2.82 10.14 -19.92
CA HIS A 488 2.18 8.91 -19.49
C HIS A 488 1.75 9.10 -18.03
N ASP A 489 0.55 9.65 -17.85
CA ASP A 489 -0.21 9.54 -16.60
C ASP A 489 -0.80 8.11 -16.43
N GLU A 490 -0.20 7.15 -17.14
CA GLU A 490 -0.52 5.74 -17.03
C GLU A 490 -0.20 5.30 -15.60
N TYR A 491 -1.20 4.70 -14.94
CA TYR A 491 -0.94 3.93 -13.74
C TYR A 491 0.06 2.86 -14.15
N ASP A 492 1.34 3.05 -13.81
CA ASP A 492 2.36 2.01 -13.88
C ASP A 492 1.92 0.91 -12.91
N ILE A 493 1.03 0.06 -13.42
CA ILE A 493 0.90 -1.29 -12.97
C ILE A 493 1.85 -2.07 -13.87
N GLU A 494 3.14 -1.88 -13.64
CA GLU A 494 4.01 -3.02 -13.71
C GLU A 494 3.48 -4.02 -12.66
N VAL A 495 2.52 -4.88 -13.05
CA VAL A 495 2.41 -6.23 -12.48
C VAL A 495 3.61 -6.99 -13.03
N SER A 496 4.78 -6.56 -12.64
CA SER A 496 5.98 -7.34 -12.81
C SER A 496 6.33 -7.83 -11.43
N SER A 497 6.72 -9.08 -11.37
CA SER A 497 7.39 -9.75 -10.27
C SER A 497 8.76 -9.10 -9.97
N VAL A 498 8.82 -7.76 -10.00
CA VAL A 498 10.01 -6.92 -9.98
C VAL A 498 10.54 -6.74 -8.57
N SER A 499 9.74 -6.91 -7.52
CA SER A 499 10.29 -6.99 -6.16
C SER A 499 11.24 -8.19 -6.01
N GLU A 500 10.95 -9.34 -6.64
CA GLU A 500 11.86 -10.48 -6.66
C GLU A 500 13.06 -10.26 -7.58
N VAL A 501 12.86 -9.69 -8.77
CA VAL A 501 13.94 -9.44 -9.73
C VAL A 501 14.89 -8.35 -9.24
N GLN A 502 14.38 -7.21 -8.74
CA GLN A 502 15.16 -6.15 -8.11
C GLN A 502 15.83 -6.64 -6.83
N ARG A 503 15.17 -7.45 -5.99
CA ARG A 503 15.82 -8.07 -4.82
C ARG A 503 16.96 -8.99 -5.26
N LYS A 504 16.74 -9.84 -6.28
CA LYS A 504 17.78 -10.71 -6.84
C LYS A 504 18.94 -9.92 -7.46
N GLN A 505 18.65 -8.80 -8.13
CA GLN A 505 19.64 -7.88 -8.70
C GLN A 505 20.42 -7.12 -7.62
N ARG A 506 19.75 -6.55 -6.60
CA ARG A 506 20.39 -5.86 -5.46
C ARG A 506 21.29 -6.82 -4.67
N ILE A 507 20.82 -8.04 -4.40
CA ILE A 507 21.66 -9.09 -3.79
C ILE A 507 22.83 -9.45 -4.72
N GLY A 508 22.60 -9.53 -6.03
CA GLY A 508 23.64 -9.73 -7.04
C GLY A 508 24.74 -8.67 -6.99
N ALA A 509 24.35 -7.40 -7.02
CA ALA A 509 25.25 -6.26 -6.95
C ALA A 509 26.04 -6.24 -5.63
N LEU A 510 25.38 -6.50 -4.49
CA LEU A 510 26.06 -6.55 -3.19
C LEU A 510 27.10 -7.68 -3.11
N LEU A 511 26.83 -8.84 -3.71
CA LEU A 511 27.82 -9.93 -3.78
C LEU A 511 29.01 -9.56 -4.68
N GLN A 512 28.77 -8.81 -5.76
CA GLN A 512 29.82 -8.33 -6.65
C GLN A 512 30.66 -7.22 -6.00
N GLU A 513 30.04 -6.32 -5.24
CA GLU A 513 30.70 -5.25 -4.46
C GLU A 513 31.81 -5.84 -3.57
N LEU A 514 31.53 -6.92 -2.83
CA LEU A 514 32.51 -7.59 -1.96
C LEU A 514 33.81 -8.00 -2.70
N ASN A 515 33.68 -8.49 -3.93
CA ASN A 515 34.80 -8.96 -4.75
C ASN A 515 35.69 -7.82 -5.21
N ASN A 516 35.14 -6.61 -5.31
CA ASN A 516 35.86 -5.41 -5.76
C ASN A 516 36.56 -4.69 -4.59
N ILE A 517 36.22 -5.02 -3.34
CA ILE A 517 36.83 -4.40 -2.15
C ILE A 517 38.21 -5.05 -1.88
N PRO A 518 39.32 -4.27 -1.90
CA PRO A 518 40.65 -4.78 -1.61
C PRO A 518 40.78 -5.16 -0.13
N GLU A 519 41.46 -6.28 0.17
CA GLU A 519 41.76 -6.69 1.55
C GLU A 519 42.80 -5.73 2.19
N GLY A 520 42.67 -5.47 3.49
CA GLY A 520 43.55 -4.61 4.26
C GLY A 520 42.97 -3.21 4.50
N LYS A 521 43.83 -2.27 4.88
CA LYS A 521 43.42 -0.91 5.28
C LYS A 521 42.78 -0.11 4.14
N GLU A 522 43.23 -0.35 2.90
CA GLU A 522 42.78 0.38 1.72
C GLU A 522 41.27 0.22 1.47
N GLY A 523 40.73 -0.99 1.64
CA GLY A 523 39.29 -1.27 1.49
C GLY A 523 38.52 -1.35 2.81
N ALA A 524 39.09 -0.92 3.94
CA ALA A 524 38.47 -1.12 5.26
C ALA A 524 37.12 -0.41 5.40
N VAL A 525 37.05 0.86 4.98
CA VAL A 525 35.82 1.68 5.03
C VAL A 525 34.75 1.09 4.11
N ASP A 526 35.12 0.66 2.91
CA ASP A 526 34.18 0.04 1.98
C ASP A 526 33.69 -1.32 2.50
N PHE A 527 34.56 -2.10 3.16
CA PHE A 527 34.18 -3.36 3.77
C PHE A 527 33.24 -3.17 4.97
N GLU A 528 33.42 -2.12 5.77
CA GLU A 528 32.51 -1.73 6.84
C GLU A 528 31.13 -1.33 6.30
N ALA A 529 31.09 -0.50 5.25
CA ALA A 529 29.85 -0.12 4.58
C ALA A 529 29.15 -1.35 3.96
N TRP A 530 29.91 -2.26 3.36
CA TRP A 530 29.40 -3.52 2.82
C TRP A 530 28.83 -4.42 3.92
N ALA A 531 29.54 -4.60 5.04
CA ALA A 531 29.10 -5.40 6.17
C ALA A 531 27.80 -4.85 6.78
N LEU A 532 27.68 -3.53 6.88
CA LEU A 532 26.44 -2.85 7.31
C LEU A 532 25.26 -3.21 6.40
N LYS A 533 25.42 -3.09 5.08
CA LYS A 533 24.38 -3.47 4.10
C LYS A 533 24.01 -4.95 4.25
N ALA A 534 25.01 -5.83 4.39
CA ALA A 534 24.81 -7.27 4.55
C ALA A 534 24.02 -7.63 5.82
N ILE A 535 24.38 -7.03 6.97
CA ILE A 535 23.69 -7.24 8.25
C ILE A 535 22.25 -6.71 8.17
N LYS A 536 22.06 -5.50 7.63
CA LYS A 536 20.72 -4.90 7.44
C LYS A 536 19.80 -5.81 6.63
N ILE A 537 20.31 -6.45 5.58
CA ILE A 537 19.52 -7.36 4.76
C ILE A 537 19.28 -8.70 5.46
N LEU A 538 20.32 -9.31 6.03
CA LEU A 538 20.23 -10.66 6.61
C LEU A 538 19.37 -10.72 7.87
N PHE A 539 19.37 -9.65 8.66
CA PHE A 539 18.72 -9.61 9.97
C PHE A 539 17.65 -8.51 10.06
N ALA A 540 17.10 -8.09 8.92
CA ALA A 540 16.12 -6.99 8.81
C ALA A 540 14.92 -7.12 9.76
N THR A 541 14.47 -8.35 10.04
CA THR A 541 13.34 -8.61 10.94
C THR A 541 13.78 -8.78 12.39
N ASN A 542 15.04 -9.14 12.62
CA ASN A 542 15.57 -9.51 13.93
C ASN A 542 16.24 -8.35 14.67
N LEU A 543 16.79 -7.40 13.91
CA LEU A 543 17.60 -6.29 14.39
C LEU A 543 17.04 -4.96 13.87
N THR A 544 17.02 -3.93 14.71
CA THR A 544 16.63 -2.55 14.36
C THR A 544 17.72 -1.57 14.76
N ASN A 545 17.64 -0.31 14.32
CA ASN A 545 18.64 0.73 14.61
C ASN A 545 20.08 0.27 14.31
N ILE A 546 20.28 -0.33 13.13
CA ILE A 546 21.58 -0.85 12.72
C ILE A 546 22.42 0.32 12.19
N GLU A 547 23.36 0.77 13.01
CA GLU A 547 24.13 2.00 12.79
C GLU A 547 25.63 1.74 12.71
N LEU A 548 26.29 2.46 11.79
CA LEU A 548 27.74 2.48 11.66
C LEU A 548 28.30 3.59 12.56
N HIS A 549 29.28 3.26 13.40
CA HIS A 549 29.98 4.21 14.26
C HIS A 549 29.04 5.08 15.12
N SER A 550 28.08 4.48 15.82
CA SER A 550 27.10 5.22 16.66
C SER A 550 27.75 6.12 17.73
N ASN A 551 29.04 5.93 18.04
CA ASN A 551 29.83 6.73 18.97
C ASN A 551 31.07 7.38 18.31
N LYS A 552 30.90 8.17 17.25
CA LYS A 552 32.02 8.82 16.51
C LYS A 552 33.00 9.64 17.39
N ASN A 553 32.58 10.08 18.57
CA ASN A 553 33.38 10.90 19.51
C ASN A 553 33.76 10.16 20.81
N GLY A 554 33.56 8.84 20.89
CA GLY A 554 33.90 8.04 22.08
C GLY A 554 35.35 7.56 22.07
N LEU A 555 35.94 7.32 23.25
CA LEU A 555 37.29 6.74 23.42
C LEU A 555 37.48 5.36 22.74
N GLN A 556 36.39 4.69 22.41
CA GLN A 556 36.33 3.36 21.80
C GLN A 556 35.22 3.33 20.74
N GLN A 557 35.60 3.53 19.48
CA GLN A 557 34.68 3.51 18.35
C GLN A 557 34.31 2.05 18.03
N ARG A 558 33.01 1.76 18.02
CA ARG A 558 32.46 0.47 17.63
C ARG A 558 32.04 0.55 16.17
N ASP A 559 32.23 -0.53 15.43
CA ASP A 559 31.98 -0.50 13.99
C ASP A 559 30.48 -0.50 13.70
N ILE A 560 29.77 -1.55 14.08
CA ILE A 560 28.30 -1.64 13.89
C ILE A 560 27.60 -2.05 15.18
N ILE A 561 26.53 -1.33 15.52
CA ILE A 561 25.65 -1.63 16.66
C ILE A 561 24.23 -1.84 16.14
N ALA A 562 23.52 -2.81 16.71
CA ALA A 562 22.14 -3.10 16.38
C ALA A 562 21.30 -3.44 17.62
N THR A 563 20.04 -3.00 17.64
CA THR A 563 19.08 -3.34 18.69
C THR A 563 18.41 -4.68 18.40
N ASN A 564 18.56 -5.64 19.33
CA ASN A 564 17.98 -6.98 19.24
C ASN A 564 16.48 -6.98 19.62
N LEU A 565 15.62 -7.36 18.66
CA LEU A 565 14.16 -7.43 18.85
C LEU A 565 13.67 -8.71 19.55
N ALA A 566 14.52 -9.73 19.67
CA ALA A 566 14.17 -11.02 20.26
C ALA A 566 12.93 -11.69 19.62
N ASP A 567 12.82 -11.62 18.29
CA ASP A 567 11.72 -12.14 17.48
C ASP A 567 11.86 -13.65 17.19
N THR A 568 13.08 -14.16 17.03
CA THR A 568 13.37 -15.58 16.74
C THR A 568 14.12 -16.28 17.89
N PRO A 569 14.12 -17.63 17.95
CA PRO A 569 14.72 -18.36 19.07
C PRO A 569 16.19 -18.03 19.35
N VAL A 570 17.00 -17.84 18.30
CA VAL A 570 18.43 -17.51 18.46
C VAL A 570 18.64 -16.12 19.04
N TRP A 571 17.85 -15.13 18.61
CA TRP A 571 17.96 -13.75 19.08
C TRP A 571 17.34 -13.57 20.47
N LYS A 572 16.28 -14.33 20.80
CA LYS A 572 15.79 -14.50 22.17
C LYS A 572 16.89 -15.04 23.08
N ARG A 573 17.57 -16.11 22.66
CA ARG A 573 18.70 -16.70 23.38
C ARG A 573 19.84 -15.70 23.59
N ILE A 574 20.20 -14.93 22.57
CA ILE A 574 21.23 -13.88 22.68
C ILE A 574 20.82 -12.81 23.71
N LEU A 575 19.55 -12.40 23.71
CA LEU A 575 19.03 -11.44 24.68
C LEU A 575 18.98 -12.03 26.10
N THR A 576 18.52 -13.27 26.28
CA THR A 576 18.31 -13.86 27.61
C THR A 576 19.60 -14.38 28.23
N ASP A 577 20.37 -15.17 27.49
CA ASP A 577 21.51 -15.91 28.02
C ASP A 577 22.73 -14.98 28.12
N TYR A 578 22.88 -14.06 27.17
CA TYR A 578 24.04 -13.16 27.09
C TYR A 578 23.71 -11.72 27.43
N GLN A 579 22.44 -11.37 27.69
CA GLN A 579 22.02 -10.01 28.04
C GLN A 579 22.38 -8.96 26.99
N SER A 580 22.53 -9.38 25.73
CA SER A 580 22.94 -8.51 24.62
C SER A 580 21.71 -7.93 23.93
N ARG A 581 21.22 -6.79 24.45
CA ARG A 581 20.14 -6.00 23.82
C ARG A 581 20.70 -5.12 22.70
N GLN A 582 21.89 -4.57 22.87
CA GLN A 582 22.66 -3.86 21.85
C GLN A 582 23.77 -4.79 21.34
N VAL A 583 23.59 -5.39 20.18
CA VAL A 583 24.52 -6.36 19.61
C VAL A 583 25.62 -5.63 18.87
N VAL A 584 26.87 -5.99 19.17
CA VAL A 584 28.06 -5.40 18.56
C VAL A 584 28.60 -6.31 17.46
N PHE A 585 28.87 -5.73 16.30
CA PHE A 585 29.61 -6.35 15.21
C PHE A 585 30.89 -5.54 14.96
N GLU A 586 32.02 -6.17 15.21
CA GLU A 586 33.36 -5.64 14.90
C GLU A 586 33.79 -6.11 13.51
N ILE A 587 34.32 -5.21 12.68
CA ILE A 587 34.58 -5.46 11.27
C ILE A 587 36.07 -5.37 10.98
N LYS A 588 36.66 -6.47 10.52
CA LYS A 588 38.09 -6.55 10.17
C LYS A 588 38.27 -6.96 8.70
N ASN A 589 38.75 -6.04 7.86
CA ASN A 589 38.97 -6.32 6.44
C ASN A 589 40.24 -7.14 6.16
N TYR A 590 40.49 -8.23 6.90
CA TYR A 590 41.59 -9.16 6.71
C TYR A 590 41.23 -10.54 7.26
N LYS A 591 41.98 -11.58 6.87
CA LYS A 591 41.67 -12.97 7.21
C LYS A 591 42.05 -13.35 8.63
N THR A 592 43.32 -13.15 8.98
CA THR A 592 43.89 -13.64 10.23
C THR A 592 43.57 -12.68 11.37
N LEU A 593 42.80 -13.12 12.36
CA LEU A 593 42.55 -12.39 13.60
C LEU A 593 43.68 -12.64 14.60
N GLY A 594 44.05 -11.62 15.37
CA GLY A 594 45.00 -11.69 16.48
C GLY A 594 44.31 -11.56 17.83
N ALA A 595 45.11 -11.48 18.90
CA ALA A 595 44.58 -11.31 20.27
C ALA A 595 43.98 -9.92 20.51
N ASP A 596 44.48 -8.90 19.80
CA ASP A 596 44.09 -7.51 20.03
C ASP A 596 42.64 -7.24 19.62
N GLU A 597 42.16 -7.90 18.57
CA GLU A 597 40.76 -7.81 18.13
C GLU A 597 39.79 -8.36 19.19
N TYR A 598 40.14 -9.48 19.82
CA TYR A 598 39.33 -10.06 20.90
C TYR A 598 39.36 -9.19 22.16
N ARG A 599 40.52 -8.58 22.49
CA ARG A 599 40.63 -7.61 23.59
C ARG A 599 39.82 -6.34 23.33
N GLN A 600 39.85 -5.84 22.10
CA GLN A 600 39.08 -4.69 21.66
C GLN A 600 37.58 -4.96 21.85
N VAL A 601 37.07 -6.07 21.32
CA VAL A 601 35.65 -6.46 21.48
C VAL A 601 35.26 -6.67 22.94
N ASN A 602 36.13 -7.28 23.75
CA ASN A 602 35.88 -7.46 25.18
C ASN A 602 35.58 -6.13 25.90
N SER A 603 36.29 -5.06 25.53
CA SER A 603 36.11 -3.73 26.14
C SER A 603 34.73 -3.12 25.85
N TYR A 604 34.05 -3.57 24.80
CA TYR A 604 32.72 -3.07 24.42
C TYR A 604 31.58 -3.72 25.18
N LEU A 605 31.79 -4.95 25.66
CA LEU A 605 30.77 -5.82 26.24
C LEU A 605 30.51 -5.48 27.71
N PHE A 606 29.65 -4.49 27.95
CA PHE A 606 29.15 -4.12 29.28
C PHE A 606 27.76 -3.48 29.18
N LYS A 607 27.00 -3.46 30.28
CA LYS A 607 25.62 -2.92 30.33
C LYS A 607 24.74 -3.51 29.21
N ASP A 608 24.06 -2.67 28.43
CA ASP A 608 23.10 -3.08 27.39
C ASP A 608 23.74 -3.83 26.22
N TYR A 609 25.07 -3.75 26.06
CA TYR A 609 25.82 -4.54 25.07
C TYR A 609 25.98 -6.01 25.48
N GLY A 610 25.74 -6.33 26.75
CA GLY A 610 25.74 -7.68 27.28
C GLY A 610 27.10 -8.37 27.20
N ARG A 611 27.06 -9.67 26.92
CA ARG A 611 28.20 -10.58 26.98
C ARG A 611 28.50 -11.29 25.66
N LEU A 612 27.82 -10.92 24.58
CA LEU A 612 28.02 -11.50 23.26
C LEU A 612 28.25 -10.44 22.19
N ALA A 613 29.27 -10.68 21.35
CA ALA A 613 29.55 -9.88 20.16
C ALA A 613 29.97 -10.77 18.98
N PHE A 614 29.95 -10.18 17.79
CA PHE A 614 30.40 -10.81 16.56
C PHE A 614 31.65 -10.10 16.01
N ILE A 615 32.57 -10.87 15.43
CA ILE A 615 33.66 -10.34 14.60
C ILE A 615 33.43 -10.80 13.16
N ILE A 616 33.31 -9.87 12.23
CA ILE A 616 33.21 -10.13 10.80
C ILE A 616 34.57 -9.90 10.16
N ASN A 617 35.08 -10.91 9.45
CA ASN A 617 36.40 -10.87 8.83
C ASN A 617 36.42 -11.43 7.40
N ARG A 618 37.56 -11.34 6.69
CA ARG A 618 37.70 -11.82 5.29
C ARG A 618 37.98 -13.32 5.15
N ASP A 619 37.86 -14.07 6.24
CA ASP A 619 38.10 -15.52 6.26
C ASP A 619 37.01 -16.30 5.50
N HIS A 620 37.29 -17.55 5.18
CA HIS A 620 36.41 -18.47 4.45
C HIS A 620 35.67 -19.46 5.35
N SER A 621 36.14 -19.65 6.59
CA SER A 621 35.65 -20.67 7.52
C SER A 621 35.20 -20.08 8.86
N GLU A 622 34.05 -20.52 9.36
CA GLU A 622 33.51 -20.16 10.67
C GLU A 622 34.25 -20.87 11.83
N ASN A 623 35.02 -21.92 11.51
CA ASN A 623 35.76 -22.70 12.51
C ASN A 623 36.91 -21.90 13.13
N LEU A 624 37.16 -22.16 14.41
CA LEU A 624 38.29 -21.58 15.15
C LEU A 624 39.53 -22.48 15.05
N GLU A 625 40.71 -21.92 14.78
CA GLU A 625 41.97 -22.65 14.81
C GLU A 625 42.43 -22.89 16.26
N LYS A 626 42.84 -24.14 16.57
CA LYS A 626 43.17 -24.58 17.93
C LYS A 626 44.26 -23.76 18.63
N HIS A 627 45.21 -23.21 17.87
CA HIS A 627 46.37 -22.48 18.40
C HIS A 627 46.31 -20.96 18.12
N LYS A 628 45.14 -20.45 17.73
CA LYS A 628 44.91 -19.02 17.50
C LYS A 628 43.60 -18.59 18.14
N GLU A 629 42.53 -18.50 17.36
CA GLU A 629 41.28 -17.90 17.80
C GLU A 629 40.63 -18.66 18.96
N LEU A 630 40.77 -19.99 18.99
CA LEU A 630 40.19 -20.80 20.05
C LEU A 630 40.78 -20.46 21.43
N ILE A 631 42.05 -20.08 21.51
CA ILE A 631 42.70 -19.73 22.78
C ILE A 631 42.06 -18.47 23.34
N TRP A 632 41.89 -17.43 22.52
CA TRP A 632 41.34 -16.15 22.95
C TRP A 632 39.84 -16.21 23.24
N VAL A 633 39.08 -16.99 22.45
CA VAL A 633 37.65 -17.22 22.73
C VAL A 633 37.46 -17.95 24.07
N LYS A 634 38.31 -18.95 24.38
CA LYS A 634 38.30 -19.62 25.68
C LYS A 634 38.69 -18.69 26.82
N GLU A 635 39.76 -17.91 26.65
CA GLU A 635 40.21 -16.95 27.65
C GLU A 635 39.10 -15.94 28.00
N LEU A 636 38.41 -15.39 27.00
CA LEU A 636 37.28 -14.48 27.22
C LEU A 636 36.09 -15.15 27.91
N TYR A 637 35.80 -16.39 27.55
CA TYR A 637 34.69 -17.13 28.14
C TYR A 637 34.98 -17.52 29.60
N ASP A 638 36.15 -18.09 29.86
CA ASP A 638 36.53 -18.59 31.19
C ASP A 638 36.78 -17.45 32.18
N ASN A 639 37.45 -16.36 31.76
CA ASN A 639 37.84 -15.27 32.65
C ASN A 639 36.79 -14.16 32.77
N HIS A 640 35.97 -13.95 31.73
CA HIS A 640 35.03 -12.82 31.67
C HIS A 640 33.59 -13.22 31.41
N ASN A 641 33.30 -14.51 31.21
CA ASN A 641 31.97 -15.02 30.85
C ASN A 641 31.39 -14.30 29.63
N LYS A 642 32.25 -14.01 28.65
CA LYS A 642 31.90 -13.33 27.39
C LYS A 642 32.15 -14.24 26.20
N LEU A 643 31.28 -14.15 25.21
CA LEU A 643 31.34 -14.93 23.99
C LEU A 643 31.55 -14.02 22.78
N VAL A 644 32.61 -14.29 22.02
CA VAL A 644 32.87 -13.60 20.75
C VAL A 644 32.80 -14.62 19.62
N ILE A 645 31.90 -14.39 18.67
CA ILE A 645 31.62 -15.32 17.57
C ILE A 645 32.21 -14.76 16.27
N LYS A 646 33.06 -15.56 15.61
CA LYS A 646 33.59 -15.27 14.28
C LYS A 646 32.49 -15.51 13.22
N LEU A 647 32.17 -14.48 12.44
CA LEU A 647 31.27 -14.50 11.29
C LEU A 647 32.02 -14.07 10.02
N PRO A 648 32.70 -14.98 9.32
CA PRO A 648 33.44 -14.62 8.12
C PRO A 648 32.53 -14.06 7.02
N SER A 649 33.06 -13.17 6.18
CA SER A 649 32.36 -12.61 5.01
C SER A 649 31.76 -13.69 4.10
N LYS A 650 32.40 -14.86 4.00
CA LYS A 650 31.88 -16.03 3.27
C LYS A 650 30.58 -16.59 3.86
N PHE A 651 30.41 -16.52 5.19
CA PHE A 651 29.14 -16.86 5.84
C PHE A 651 28.04 -15.90 5.37
N LEU A 652 28.30 -14.59 5.40
CA LEU A 652 27.35 -13.57 4.98
C LEU A 652 26.99 -13.71 3.49
N GLU A 653 27.99 -13.88 2.62
CA GLU A 653 27.80 -14.12 1.17
C GLU A 653 26.91 -15.35 0.91
N ARG A 654 27.19 -16.47 1.58
CA ARG A 654 26.42 -17.71 1.44
C ARG A 654 24.95 -17.50 1.82
N HIS A 655 24.68 -16.73 2.87
CA HIS A 655 23.33 -16.47 3.34
C HIS A 655 22.59 -15.40 2.52
N LEU A 656 23.31 -14.38 2.03
CA LEU A 656 22.77 -13.42 1.06
C LEU A 656 22.38 -14.12 -0.25
N SER A 657 23.18 -15.07 -0.73
CA SER A 657 22.84 -15.86 -1.92
C SER A 657 21.56 -16.70 -1.72
N LYS A 658 21.38 -17.30 -0.53
CA LYS A 658 20.16 -18.06 -0.19
C LYS A 658 18.90 -17.18 -0.06
N MET A 659 19.05 -15.90 0.25
CA MET A 659 17.96 -14.91 0.28
C MET A 659 17.35 -14.61 -1.10
N ARG A 660 17.96 -15.09 -2.19
CA ARG A 660 17.36 -15.07 -3.54
C ARG A 660 16.15 -16.00 -3.69
N SER A 661 15.96 -16.94 -2.76
CA SER A 661 14.80 -17.84 -2.70
C SER A 661 13.91 -17.49 -1.50
N PRO A 662 12.64 -17.05 -1.72
CA PRO A 662 11.74 -16.58 -0.65
C PRO A 662 11.54 -17.60 0.50
N GLN A 663 11.57 -18.89 0.19
CA GLN A 663 11.38 -19.98 1.17
C GLN A 663 12.54 -20.16 2.17
N LYS A 664 13.68 -19.48 1.98
CA LYS A 664 14.91 -19.66 2.79
C LYS A 664 15.28 -18.46 3.67
N HIS A 665 14.36 -17.52 3.89
CA HIS A 665 14.60 -16.30 4.65
C HIS A 665 15.11 -16.55 6.09
N ASP A 666 14.62 -17.61 6.76
CA ASP A 666 14.98 -17.94 8.14
C ASP A 666 16.25 -18.82 8.28
N GLU A 667 16.90 -19.17 7.16
CA GLU A 667 18.05 -20.09 7.16
C GLU A 667 19.27 -19.49 7.91
N VAL A 668 19.44 -18.17 7.91
CA VAL A 668 20.54 -17.50 8.61
C VAL A 668 20.41 -17.64 10.13
N ASN A 669 19.20 -17.53 10.69
CA ASN A 669 18.94 -17.68 12.12
C ASN A 669 19.16 -19.13 12.58
N LYS A 670 18.74 -20.11 11.75
CA LYS A 670 19.01 -21.53 12.01
C LYS A 670 20.50 -21.83 12.03
N GLN A 671 21.29 -21.29 11.09
CA GLN A 671 22.73 -21.49 11.09
C GLN A 671 23.43 -20.75 12.22
N LEU A 672 22.98 -19.55 12.58
CA LEU A 672 23.48 -18.82 13.74
C LEU A 672 23.25 -19.59 15.04
N SER A 673 22.07 -20.23 15.19
CA SER A 673 21.78 -21.09 16.34
C SER A 673 22.71 -22.31 16.39
N LYS A 674 22.97 -22.96 15.25
CA LYS A 674 23.92 -24.07 15.17
C LYS A 674 25.35 -23.64 15.48
N LEU A 675 25.75 -22.44 15.05
CA LEU A 675 27.06 -21.89 15.33
C LEU A 675 27.23 -21.61 16.84
N LEU A 676 26.22 -21.04 17.48
CA LEU A 676 26.18 -20.89 18.94
C LEU A 676 26.33 -22.23 19.67
N ASP A 677 25.58 -23.25 19.24
CA ASP A 677 25.69 -24.59 19.81
C ASP A 677 27.07 -25.21 19.59
N LEU A 678 27.70 -24.99 18.43
CA LEU A 678 29.07 -25.43 18.15
C LEU A 678 30.07 -24.81 19.13
N TYR A 679 29.98 -23.49 19.34
CA TYR A 679 30.86 -22.79 20.28
C TYR A 679 30.73 -23.36 21.69
N ILE A 680 29.50 -23.57 22.16
CA ILE A 680 29.25 -24.05 23.52
C ILE A 680 29.64 -25.52 23.68
N ARG A 681 29.20 -26.39 22.76
CA ARG A 681 29.32 -27.85 22.90
C ARG A 681 30.69 -28.40 22.48
N SER A 682 31.36 -27.74 21.54
CA SER A 682 32.60 -28.26 20.95
C SER A 682 33.83 -27.44 21.31
N TYR A 683 33.69 -26.12 21.41
CA TYR A 683 34.84 -25.23 21.70
C TYR A 683 34.99 -24.92 23.18
N LEU A 684 33.89 -24.62 23.88
CA LEU A 684 33.87 -24.15 25.27
C LEU A 684 33.49 -25.23 26.28
N ASN A 685 33.32 -26.46 25.83
CA ASN A 685 32.91 -27.56 26.69
C ASN A 685 34.02 -27.86 27.70
N ASN A 686 33.78 -27.47 28.95
CA ASN A 686 34.58 -27.90 30.07
C ASN A 686 34.44 -29.42 30.19
N LYS A 687 35.55 -30.15 29.99
CA LYS A 687 35.67 -31.44 30.68
C LYS A 687 35.51 -31.11 32.16
N CYS A 688 34.42 -31.56 32.79
CA CYS A 688 34.40 -31.66 34.24
C CYS A 688 35.69 -32.37 34.66
N LYS A 689 36.55 -31.64 35.36
CA LYS A 689 37.55 -32.20 36.24
C LYS A 689 37.16 -31.83 37.65
#